data_AF-A0A9X6NPJ0-F1
#
_entry.id   AF-A0A9X6NPJ0-F1
#
_cell.length_a   1.000
_cell.length_b   1.000
_cell.length_c   1.000
_cell.angle_alpha   90.00
_cell.angle_beta   90.00
_cell.angle_gamma   90.00
#
_symmetry.space_group_name_H-M   'P 1'
#
loop_
_entity.id
_entity.type
_entity.pdbx_description
1 polymer ?
#
loop_
_entity_poly.entity_id
_entity_poly.type
_entity_poly.pdbx_seq_one_letter_code
_entity_poly.pdbx_strand_id
1 'polypeptide(L)'
;MRQIKSINQPFTDMAGIFRLVVGFTIGLCALFSGQADADRIREKIYYTFDKHAFCMRRLNGTHEIGCSSSPSGDVGVLHYVTSPEDVQYVSRDGPHAPYIAIINSLDVKFYNLNIFKTLQDSNRVRGVILIKYDNESLPESFSPDKTCPNEGYGFYEDSPRGSCGGIPWNAAGNGMLFQRWNFPIFMLYQDADIDYLLNNCTYRFNQPKTNETSPAWPLCSAELKSYMLAAADSQTCIRRSNLLTNLNPQTRCDPLQGFNVWASLNPVNQTAPRKANSTIIIAARLDASGVFDFIPGVESSVSGLVTLMLVAESLAKVRSDLTDREIMFVLFNGEAFDYIGSSRLVYDMQKGEFPQKVDLSSNDTVQNAVVRLEDIDLFIELSQLGLVREGKFFLHTDPVSSADAHVRDRVRLFSSISGAEATKANMTSVFLNGTQLPPASFQQFLRSNVSVPGVVITDHQREYQNHFYNSEFDSLKGQMSDYPVNMSDAEAYNYATSIAINAQKVATVVARSVYKFVTGNALKEEANLTTSANLMYCYTYKSNCSLFISYFNGTADQYLKASPLSLYIGVSRGDGSHPVTYASQMTLGNLIGERVNLTEADCKAPAHDKMNKYYFYYNPVVNGTRSGYCVKTNTDLSQAKSPAFLLDDYSGKYSTWTESIWASTSIRIFLQPDPKQDLYTLAFGIVATVILTALIFGMSRAAGDIFLASEDA
;
A
#
# COMPACT_ATOMS: atom_id res chain seq x y z
N MET A 1 72.07 -0.37 75.78
CA MET A 1 73.23 0.37 75.24
C MET A 1 73.50 -0.10 73.82
N ARG A 2 73.54 0.86 72.88
CA ARG A 2 73.98 0.76 71.45
C ARG A 2 73.13 -0.10 70.51
N GLN A 3 72.91 0.25 69.25
CA GLN A 3 72.83 1.52 68.52
C GLN A 3 72.21 1.15 67.16
N ILE A 4 71.33 2.01 66.65
CA ILE A 4 70.74 1.96 65.31
C ILE A 4 71.83 2.15 64.25
N LYS A 5 71.78 1.36 63.16
CA LYS A 5 72.24 1.81 61.83
C LYS A 5 71.25 1.37 60.75
N SER A 6 70.61 2.39 60.22
CA SER A 6 69.73 2.47 59.05
C SER A 6 70.36 1.85 57.80
N ILE A 7 69.55 1.07 57.08
CA ILE A 7 69.66 0.85 55.63
C ILE A 7 68.42 1.52 55.03
N ASN A 8 68.61 2.72 54.47
CA ASN A 8 67.64 3.40 53.61
C ASN A 8 67.80 2.86 52.18
N GLN A 9 66.80 2.13 51.68
CA GLN A 9 66.26 2.13 50.30
C GLN A 9 65.36 0.89 50.15
N PRO A 10 64.04 1.07 49.95
CA PRO A 10 63.52 1.23 48.60
C PRO A 10 62.36 2.25 48.57
N PHE A 11 62.67 3.55 48.69
CA PHE A 11 61.67 4.63 48.54
C PHE A 11 61.75 5.36 47.19
N THR A 12 62.57 4.88 46.26
CA THR A 12 62.79 5.52 44.96
C THR A 12 61.93 4.95 43.81
N ASP A 13 61.31 3.77 43.95
CA ASP A 13 60.54 3.16 42.84
C ASP A 13 59.05 3.51 42.82
N MET A 14 58.42 3.75 43.97
CA MET A 14 56.95 3.99 44.01
C MET A 14 56.55 5.40 43.53
N ALA A 15 57.36 6.41 43.84
CA ALA A 15 57.19 7.76 43.31
C ALA A 15 57.45 7.83 41.80
N GLY A 16 58.34 6.98 41.28
CA GLY A 16 58.59 6.80 39.85
C GLY A 16 57.36 6.21 39.15
N ILE A 17 56.78 5.15 39.71
CA ILE A 17 55.57 4.50 39.16
C ILE A 17 54.37 5.45 39.20
N PHE A 18 54.16 6.20 40.29
CA PHE A 18 53.06 7.16 40.39
C PHE A 18 53.19 8.31 39.39
N ARG A 19 54.40 8.88 39.23
CA ARG A 19 54.68 9.90 38.20
C ARG A 19 54.55 9.35 36.78
N LEU A 20 54.86 8.07 36.58
CA LEU A 20 54.73 7.42 35.28
C LEU A 20 53.26 7.15 34.95
N VAL A 21 52.43 6.74 35.91
CA VAL A 21 50.98 6.57 35.73
C VAL A 21 50.28 7.91 35.54
N VAL A 22 50.62 8.92 36.34
CA VAL A 22 50.06 10.29 36.20
C VAL A 22 50.54 10.94 34.90
N GLY A 23 51.82 10.77 34.54
CA GLY A 23 52.36 11.24 33.26
C GLY A 23 51.74 10.52 32.06
N PHE A 24 51.46 9.21 32.17
CA PHE A 24 50.80 8.43 31.12
C PHE A 24 49.32 8.82 30.96
N THR A 25 48.62 9.12 32.07
CA THR A 25 47.23 9.58 32.05
C THR A 25 47.10 11.02 31.56
N ILE A 26 47.98 11.93 31.97
CA ILE A 26 48.03 13.32 31.43
C ILE A 26 48.46 13.30 29.97
N GLY A 27 49.41 12.42 29.60
CA GLY A 27 49.82 12.19 28.22
C GLY A 27 48.70 11.66 27.34
N LEU A 28 47.89 10.71 27.85
CA LEU A 28 46.65 10.27 27.18
C LEU A 28 45.67 11.44 27.03
N CYS A 29 45.39 12.18 28.10
CA CYS A 29 44.45 13.31 28.05
C CYS A 29 44.92 14.42 27.07
N ALA A 30 46.23 14.64 26.93
CA ALA A 30 46.80 15.60 25.99
C ALA A 30 46.89 15.06 24.54
N LEU A 31 46.89 13.74 24.34
CA LEU A 31 46.77 13.11 23.02
C LEU A 31 45.31 13.12 22.52
N PHE A 32 44.32 13.16 23.43
CA PHE A 32 42.89 13.23 23.10
C PHE A 32 42.32 14.66 23.02
N SER A 33 43.13 15.70 23.20
CA SER A 33 42.70 17.11 23.06
C SER A 33 42.85 17.67 21.63
N GLY A 34 43.14 16.82 20.65
CA GLY A 34 42.97 17.15 19.23
C GLY A 34 41.48 17.30 18.90
N GLN A 35 41.14 18.40 18.21
CA GLN A 35 39.80 18.78 17.74
C GLN A 35 38.76 17.67 17.84
N ALA A 36 37.98 17.69 18.92
CA ALA A 36 36.77 16.89 19.02
C ALA A 36 35.73 17.49 18.07
N ASP A 37 35.81 17.14 16.79
CA ASP A 37 34.58 17.03 16.01
C ASP A 37 33.71 16.04 16.77
N ALA A 38 32.58 16.53 17.27
CA ALA A 38 31.60 15.72 17.98
C ALA A 38 30.89 14.80 16.99
N ASP A 39 31.65 13.88 16.38
CA ASP A 39 31.10 12.83 15.54
C ASP A 39 30.23 11.94 16.41
N ARG A 40 28.97 11.82 16.03
CA ARG A 40 28.06 10.90 16.68
C ARG A 40 28.56 9.48 16.44
N ILE A 41 28.96 8.78 17.51
CA ILE A 41 29.43 7.38 17.46
C ILE A 41 28.46 6.48 16.68
N ARG A 42 27.15 6.75 16.79
CA ARG A 42 26.11 6.04 16.01
C ARG A 42 26.35 6.11 14.50
N GLU A 43 26.75 7.25 13.97
CA GLU A 43 26.99 7.46 12.52
C GLU A 43 28.31 6.82 12.07
N LYS A 44 29.22 6.49 12.99
CA LYS A 44 30.42 5.69 12.71
C LYS A 44 30.14 4.18 12.63
N ILE A 45 29.04 3.71 13.22
CA ILE A 45 28.71 2.29 13.34
C ILE A 45 27.60 1.88 12.36
N TYR A 46 26.55 2.69 12.28
CA TYR A 46 25.32 2.34 11.56
C TYR A 46 25.12 3.23 10.34
N TYR A 47 24.86 2.58 9.22
CA TYR A 47 24.26 3.22 8.05
C TYR A 47 22.78 2.84 7.98
N THR A 48 21.88 3.82 7.89
CA THR A 48 20.42 3.60 7.88
C THR A 48 19.87 3.92 6.50
N PHE A 49 18.97 3.09 5.99
CA PHE A 49 18.29 3.36 4.72
C PHE A 49 16.91 3.97 4.98
N ASP A 50 16.69 5.19 4.50
CA ASP A 50 15.45 5.92 4.76
C ASP A 50 14.33 5.58 3.75
N LYS A 51 14.69 5.22 2.51
CA LYS A 51 13.73 4.89 1.46
C LYS A 51 13.65 3.38 1.25
N HIS A 52 12.63 2.78 1.85
CA HIS A 52 12.38 1.35 1.77
C HIS A 52 10.89 1.07 1.83
N ALA A 53 10.46 -0.04 1.24
CA ALA A 53 9.16 -0.63 1.49
C ALA A 53 9.32 -1.79 2.46
N PHE A 54 8.28 -2.11 3.23
CA PHE A 54 8.32 -3.21 4.19
C PHE A 54 7.03 -4.02 4.16
N CYS A 55 7.18 -5.32 4.41
CA CYS A 55 6.05 -6.22 4.56
C CYS A 55 5.42 -6.04 5.94
N MET A 56 4.10 -5.88 5.96
CA MET A 56 3.31 -5.65 7.18
C MET A 56 2.46 -6.85 7.55
N ARG A 57 2.09 -6.97 8.83
CA ARG A 57 1.16 -8.00 9.29
C ARG A 57 -0.29 -7.55 9.11
N ARG A 58 -1.07 -8.40 8.46
CA ARG A 58 -2.54 -8.29 8.34
C ARG A 58 -3.17 -9.53 8.96
N LEU A 59 -4.41 -9.42 9.41
CA LEU A 59 -5.16 -10.52 10.00
C LEU A 59 -6.54 -10.60 9.35
N ASN A 60 -7.07 -11.82 9.26
CA ASN A 60 -8.47 -12.05 8.96
C ASN A 60 -9.14 -12.75 10.16
N GLY A 61 -10.41 -13.14 10.02
CA GLY A 61 -11.17 -13.78 11.11
C GLY A 61 -10.61 -15.12 11.61
N THR A 62 -9.59 -15.68 10.97
CA THR A 62 -9.07 -17.02 11.30
C THR A 62 -7.55 -17.09 11.47
N HIS A 63 -6.76 -16.28 10.73
CA HIS A 63 -5.30 -16.36 10.69
C HIS A 63 -4.65 -14.98 10.52
N GLU A 64 -3.33 -14.92 10.74
CA GLU A 64 -2.48 -13.78 10.40
C GLU A 64 -1.63 -14.08 9.16
N ILE A 65 -1.37 -13.04 8.36
CA ILE A 65 -0.53 -13.08 7.15
C ILE A 65 0.49 -11.93 7.19
N GLY A 66 1.45 -11.96 6.27
CA GLY A 66 2.50 -10.96 6.16
C GLY A 66 3.63 -11.19 7.17
N CYS A 67 4.35 -10.13 7.51
CA CYS A 67 5.65 -10.22 8.16
C CYS A 67 5.72 -9.45 9.48
N SER A 68 6.64 -9.85 10.36
CA SER A 68 7.03 -9.07 11.53
C SER A 68 8.43 -9.42 11.98
N SER A 69 9.16 -8.44 12.53
CA SER A 69 10.41 -8.70 13.23
C SER A 69 10.21 -9.04 14.71
N SER A 70 11.28 -9.43 15.40
CA SER A 70 11.34 -9.38 16.87
C SER A 70 11.21 -7.93 17.40
N PRO A 71 10.78 -7.70 18.66
CA PRO A 71 10.60 -6.35 19.23
C PRO A 71 11.84 -5.44 19.16
N SER A 72 13.03 -6.01 19.32
CA SER A 72 14.32 -5.31 19.23
C SER A 72 14.88 -5.22 17.81
N GLY A 73 14.15 -5.71 16.80
CA GLY A 73 14.67 -5.97 15.47
C GLY A 73 15.35 -7.33 15.37
N ASP A 74 15.44 -7.83 14.14
CA ASP A 74 16.14 -9.07 13.81
C ASP A 74 17.48 -8.76 13.14
N VAL A 75 18.55 -9.37 13.66
CA VAL A 75 19.92 -9.15 13.21
C VAL A 75 20.46 -10.40 12.54
N GLY A 76 21.17 -10.23 11.43
CA GLY A 76 21.88 -11.33 10.77
C GLY A 76 22.96 -10.86 9.80
N VAL A 77 23.89 -11.77 9.51
CA VAL A 77 24.96 -11.56 8.53
C VAL A 77 24.36 -11.52 7.13
N LEU A 78 24.75 -10.52 6.33
CA LEU A 78 24.23 -10.37 4.97
C LEU A 78 24.80 -11.43 4.01
N HIS A 79 23.94 -12.06 3.22
CA HIS A 79 24.36 -12.97 2.15
C HIS A 79 23.54 -12.71 0.89
N TYR A 80 24.21 -12.40 -0.22
CA TYR A 80 23.53 -12.18 -1.50
C TYR A 80 23.28 -13.50 -2.22
N VAL A 81 22.01 -13.79 -2.50
CA VAL A 81 21.57 -15.03 -3.14
C VAL A 81 21.51 -14.82 -4.65
N THR A 82 22.42 -15.46 -5.37
CA THR A 82 22.52 -15.41 -6.83
C THR A 82 22.40 -16.79 -7.49
N SER A 83 22.51 -17.84 -6.67
CA SER A 83 22.54 -19.24 -7.11
C SER A 83 21.76 -20.14 -6.13
N PRO A 84 21.28 -21.32 -6.57
CA PRO A 84 20.69 -22.31 -5.67
C PRO A 84 21.64 -22.74 -4.53
N GLU A 85 22.95 -22.72 -4.77
CA GLU A 85 23.98 -23.00 -3.78
C GLU A 85 23.97 -21.96 -2.66
N ASP A 86 23.72 -20.68 -2.96
CA ASP A 86 23.58 -19.62 -1.95
C ASP A 86 22.36 -19.86 -1.04
N VAL A 87 21.26 -20.36 -1.59
CA VAL A 87 20.07 -20.74 -0.81
C VAL A 87 20.42 -21.85 0.17
N GLN A 88 21.18 -22.86 -0.26
CA GLN A 88 21.66 -23.94 0.62
C GLN A 88 22.65 -23.42 1.66
N TYR A 89 23.53 -22.48 1.28
CA TYR A 89 24.50 -21.87 2.18
C TYR A 89 23.81 -21.18 3.36
N VAL A 90 22.84 -20.29 3.11
CA VAL A 90 22.14 -19.59 4.20
C VAL A 90 21.22 -20.52 4.99
N SER A 91 20.66 -21.55 4.34
CA SER A 91 19.69 -22.47 4.96
C SER A 91 20.33 -23.65 5.71
N ARG A 92 21.59 -24.00 5.44
CA ARG A 92 22.24 -25.18 6.02
C ARG A 92 23.73 -25.00 6.31
N ASP A 93 24.52 -24.60 5.31
CA ASP A 93 25.97 -24.86 5.32
C ASP A 93 26.80 -23.72 5.95
N GLY A 94 26.35 -22.48 5.85
CA GLY A 94 27.13 -21.30 6.25
C GLY A 94 27.37 -21.24 7.76
N PRO A 95 28.60 -20.91 8.23
CA PRO A 95 28.96 -21.04 9.65
C PRO A 95 28.49 -19.88 10.55
N HIS A 96 28.03 -18.77 9.97
CA HIS A 96 27.78 -17.50 10.65
C HIS A 96 26.29 -17.18 10.81
N ALA A 97 25.44 -18.20 10.90
CA ALA A 97 24.03 -18.00 11.18
C ALA A 97 23.83 -17.24 12.52
N PRO A 98 22.84 -16.34 12.63
CA PRO A 98 21.76 -16.09 11.68
C PRO A 98 22.12 -15.24 10.46
N TYR A 99 21.46 -15.49 9.34
CA TYR A 99 21.62 -14.77 8.07
C TYR A 99 20.45 -13.83 7.76
N ILE A 100 20.74 -12.77 6.99
CA ILE A 100 19.76 -12.00 6.24
C ILE A 100 20.06 -12.19 4.75
N ALA A 101 19.09 -12.78 4.04
CA ALA A 101 19.25 -13.05 2.62
C ALA A 101 18.94 -11.78 1.81
N ILE A 102 19.85 -11.39 0.91
CA ILE A 102 19.59 -10.37 -0.10
C ILE A 102 19.16 -11.10 -1.37
N ILE A 103 18.02 -10.73 -1.95
CA ILE A 103 17.47 -11.36 -3.15
C ILE A 103 17.10 -10.26 -4.15
N ASN A 104 17.46 -10.44 -5.42
CA ASN A 104 16.94 -9.57 -6.48
C ASN A 104 15.46 -9.88 -6.71
N SER A 105 14.59 -8.89 -6.48
CA SER A 105 13.14 -9.00 -6.67
C SER A 105 12.74 -9.30 -8.12
N LEU A 106 13.61 -9.01 -9.09
CA LEU A 106 13.38 -9.29 -10.51
C LEU A 106 13.73 -10.74 -10.88
N ASP A 107 14.50 -11.45 -10.06
CA ASP A 107 14.78 -12.86 -10.26
C ASP A 107 13.74 -13.75 -9.56
N VAL A 108 12.64 -14.01 -10.28
CA VAL A 108 11.53 -14.85 -9.80
C VAL A 108 11.92 -16.31 -9.51
N LYS A 109 13.11 -16.76 -9.92
CA LYS A 109 13.65 -18.08 -9.51
C LYS A 109 14.00 -18.12 -8.02
N PHE A 110 14.31 -16.97 -7.44
CA PHE A 110 14.59 -16.82 -6.01
C PHE A 110 13.48 -16.07 -5.26
N TYR A 111 12.84 -15.07 -5.90
CA TYR A 111 11.67 -14.39 -5.35
C TYR A 111 10.39 -15.19 -5.64
N ASN A 112 10.23 -16.31 -4.93
CA ASN A 112 9.03 -17.13 -4.98
C ASN A 112 8.72 -17.81 -3.64
N LEU A 113 7.50 -18.35 -3.57
CA LEU A 113 6.95 -19.00 -2.39
C LEU A 113 7.83 -20.15 -1.85
N ASN A 114 8.38 -20.99 -2.72
CA ASN A 114 9.11 -22.19 -2.31
C ASN A 114 10.45 -21.85 -1.68
N ILE A 115 11.19 -20.91 -2.27
CA ILE A 115 12.46 -20.44 -1.72
C ILE A 115 12.21 -19.75 -0.39
N PHE A 116 11.24 -18.85 -0.30
CA PHE A 116 10.95 -18.15 0.96
C PHE A 116 10.51 -19.10 2.08
N LYS A 117 9.73 -20.13 1.78
CA LYS A 117 9.40 -21.21 2.73
C LYS A 117 10.66 -21.97 3.17
N THR A 118 11.53 -22.32 2.24
CA THR A 118 12.81 -22.98 2.55
C THR A 118 13.67 -22.14 3.49
N LEU A 119 13.78 -20.83 3.23
CA LEU A 119 14.51 -19.90 4.10
C LEU A 119 13.88 -19.85 5.50
N GLN A 120 12.55 -19.79 5.59
CA GLN A 120 11.83 -19.76 6.86
C GLN A 120 12.01 -21.04 7.67
N ASP A 121 11.80 -22.19 7.05
CA ASP A 121 11.82 -23.50 7.71
C ASP A 121 13.22 -23.87 8.19
N SER A 122 14.27 -23.26 7.61
CA SER A 122 15.65 -23.43 8.06
C SER A 122 15.90 -22.96 9.50
N ASN A 123 15.12 -21.99 10.00
CA ASN A 123 15.38 -21.24 11.24
C ASN A 123 16.77 -20.57 11.34
N ARG A 124 17.54 -20.54 10.24
CA ARG A 124 18.86 -19.89 10.15
C ARG A 124 18.77 -18.50 9.51
N VAL A 125 17.69 -18.22 8.80
CA VAL A 125 17.42 -16.92 8.18
C VAL A 125 16.47 -16.12 9.06
N ARG A 126 16.90 -14.90 9.41
CA ARG A 126 16.17 -13.98 10.30
C ARG A 126 15.57 -12.79 9.58
N GLY A 127 15.73 -12.69 8.26
CA GLY A 127 15.23 -11.58 7.47
C GLY A 127 15.55 -11.71 6.00
N VAL A 128 14.80 -11.00 5.16
CA VAL A 128 15.06 -10.91 3.72
C VAL A 128 15.04 -9.44 3.29
N ILE A 129 16.05 -9.06 2.51
CA ILE A 129 16.13 -7.77 1.83
C ILE A 129 15.97 -8.04 0.34
N LEU A 130 14.88 -7.55 -0.24
CA LEU A 130 14.68 -7.49 -1.66
C LEU A 130 15.37 -6.25 -2.23
N ILE A 131 16.06 -6.41 -3.35
CA ILE A 131 16.63 -5.29 -4.12
C ILE A 131 15.96 -5.20 -5.48
N LYS A 132 15.78 -3.97 -5.97
CA LYS A 132 15.21 -3.70 -7.30
C LYS A 132 15.95 -2.53 -7.93
N TYR A 133 16.71 -2.80 -8.98
CA TYR A 133 17.31 -1.75 -9.81
C TYR A 133 16.29 -1.24 -10.83
N ASP A 134 16.25 0.06 -11.05
CA ASP A 134 15.26 0.66 -11.96
C ASP A 134 15.51 0.31 -13.44
N ASN A 135 16.76 0.06 -13.82
CA ASN A 135 17.18 -0.18 -15.21
C ASN A 135 17.16 -1.67 -15.64
N GLU A 136 16.84 -2.59 -14.74
CA GLU A 136 16.81 -4.02 -15.05
C GLU A 136 15.51 -4.44 -15.75
N SER A 137 15.57 -5.57 -16.47
CA SER A 137 14.41 -6.16 -17.15
C SER A 137 13.47 -6.81 -16.14
N LEU A 138 12.17 -6.52 -16.25
CA LEU A 138 11.15 -7.15 -15.43
C LEU A 138 10.97 -8.64 -15.78
N PRO A 139 10.55 -9.48 -14.83
CA PRO A 139 10.19 -10.87 -15.10
C PRO A 139 8.98 -10.96 -16.04
N GLU A 140 8.78 -12.11 -16.70
CA GLU A 140 7.63 -12.32 -17.61
C GLU A 140 6.29 -12.19 -16.89
N SER A 141 6.18 -12.73 -15.68
CA SER A 141 4.98 -12.66 -14.85
C SER A 141 5.34 -12.81 -13.37
N PHE A 142 4.63 -12.11 -12.50
CA PHE A 142 4.70 -12.30 -11.06
C PHE A 142 3.47 -11.71 -10.38
N SER A 143 2.69 -12.52 -9.68
CA SER A 143 1.61 -12.05 -8.82
C SER A 143 1.69 -12.71 -7.45
N PRO A 144 1.81 -11.93 -6.35
CA PRO A 144 1.80 -12.47 -5.00
C PRO A 144 0.39 -12.86 -4.53
N ASP A 145 -0.66 -12.47 -5.27
CA ASP A 145 -2.05 -12.82 -4.97
C ASP A 145 -2.34 -14.30 -5.29
N LYS A 146 -3.53 -14.79 -4.91
CA LYS A 146 -4.02 -16.11 -5.25
C LYS A 146 -4.37 -16.20 -6.74
N THR A 147 -4.44 -17.43 -7.24
CA THR A 147 -4.95 -17.71 -8.59
C THR A 147 -6.43 -17.35 -8.77
N CYS A 148 -7.19 -17.45 -7.69
CA CYS A 148 -8.60 -17.07 -7.58
C CYS A 148 -8.75 -15.97 -6.52
N PRO A 149 -8.69 -14.67 -6.92
CA PRO A 149 -8.84 -13.55 -5.99
C PRO A 149 -10.24 -13.52 -5.33
N ASN A 150 -10.30 -13.11 -4.06
CA ASN A 150 -11.51 -13.02 -3.23
C ASN A 150 -12.36 -14.32 -3.17
N GLU A 151 -11.70 -15.47 -3.32
CA GLU A 151 -12.34 -16.77 -3.13
C GLU A 151 -12.97 -16.86 -1.73
N GLY A 152 -14.24 -17.29 -1.67
CA GLY A 152 -15.00 -17.42 -0.42
C GLY A 152 -15.84 -16.19 -0.05
N TYR A 153 -15.76 -15.08 -0.79
CA TYR A 153 -16.57 -13.89 -0.52
C TYR A 153 -17.42 -13.43 -1.72
N GLY A 154 -17.23 -14.06 -2.88
CA GLY A 154 -18.00 -13.79 -4.10
C GLY A 154 -19.41 -14.38 -4.09
N PHE A 155 -20.14 -14.17 -5.18
CA PHE A 155 -21.51 -14.67 -5.34
C PHE A 155 -21.61 -16.20 -5.41
N TYR A 156 -20.53 -16.86 -5.82
CA TYR A 156 -20.51 -18.29 -6.10
C TYR A 156 -20.05 -19.17 -4.93
N GLU A 157 -19.84 -18.60 -3.74
CA GLU A 157 -19.27 -19.25 -2.54
C GLU A 157 -19.85 -20.65 -2.29
N ASP A 158 -21.19 -20.79 -2.24
CA ASP A 158 -21.89 -22.04 -1.93
C ASP A 158 -22.13 -22.97 -3.14
N SER A 159 -21.49 -22.69 -4.28
CA SER A 159 -21.73 -23.41 -5.53
C SER A 159 -20.49 -24.18 -6.00
N PRO A 160 -20.62 -25.15 -6.93
CA PRO A 160 -19.47 -25.77 -7.60
C PRO A 160 -18.56 -24.77 -8.34
N ARG A 161 -19.02 -23.52 -8.48
CA ARG A 161 -18.27 -22.39 -9.06
C ARG A 161 -17.52 -21.54 -8.02
N GLY A 162 -17.57 -21.89 -6.73
CA GLY A 162 -16.96 -21.13 -5.62
C GLY A 162 -15.45 -20.90 -5.78
N SER A 163 -14.71 -21.91 -6.27
CA SER A 163 -13.28 -21.81 -6.59
C SER A 163 -13.04 -21.36 -8.03
N CYS A 164 -13.60 -20.20 -8.39
CA CYS A 164 -13.55 -19.61 -9.74
C CYS A 164 -14.03 -20.52 -10.89
N GLY A 165 -14.82 -21.56 -10.58
CA GLY A 165 -15.43 -22.46 -11.57
C GLY A 165 -14.42 -23.14 -12.50
N GLY A 166 -13.17 -23.31 -12.04
CA GLY A 166 -12.08 -23.87 -12.83
C GLY A 166 -11.40 -22.88 -13.79
N ILE A 167 -11.70 -21.58 -13.71
CA ILE A 167 -11.01 -20.51 -14.45
C ILE A 167 -10.04 -19.81 -13.48
N PRO A 168 -8.72 -20.02 -13.60
CA PRO A 168 -7.76 -19.29 -12.78
C PRO A 168 -7.62 -17.86 -13.32
N TRP A 169 -8.51 -16.95 -12.89
CA TRP A 169 -8.51 -15.55 -13.37
C TRP A 169 -7.11 -14.93 -13.27
N ASN A 170 -6.39 -15.17 -12.19
CA ASN A 170 -5.00 -14.76 -12.04
C ASN A 170 -4.03 -15.94 -12.19
N ALA A 171 -3.77 -16.39 -13.43
CA ALA A 171 -2.91 -17.55 -13.67
C ALA A 171 -1.49 -17.43 -13.09
N ALA A 172 -0.94 -16.21 -12.98
CA ALA A 172 0.37 -15.94 -12.41
C ALA A 172 0.39 -15.89 -10.86
N GLY A 173 -0.76 -16.04 -10.21
CA GLY A 173 -0.91 -15.94 -8.76
C GLY A 173 -0.20 -17.08 -8.02
N ASN A 174 0.69 -16.74 -7.08
CA ASN A 174 1.43 -17.70 -6.26
C ASN A 174 0.99 -17.75 -4.78
N GLY A 175 0.11 -16.85 -4.34
CA GLY A 175 -0.42 -16.79 -2.97
C GLY A 175 0.59 -16.38 -1.90
N MET A 176 1.73 -15.80 -2.28
CA MET A 176 2.78 -15.29 -1.37
C MET A 176 2.27 -14.20 -0.42
N LEU A 177 1.33 -13.36 -0.88
CA LEU A 177 0.67 -12.31 -0.11
C LEU A 177 -0.04 -12.87 1.13
N PHE A 178 -0.63 -14.06 1.02
CA PHE A 178 -1.45 -14.67 2.06
C PHE A 178 -0.68 -15.64 2.97
N GLN A 179 0.66 -15.64 2.90
CA GLN A 179 1.49 -16.43 3.80
C GLN A 179 1.84 -15.64 5.05
N ARG A 180 2.03 -16.39 6.15
CA ARG A 180 2.64 -15.87 7.37
C ARG A 180 4.15 -16.05 7.29
N TRP A 181 4.88 -14.94 7.32
CA TRP A 181 6.33 -14.91 7.35
C TRP A 181 6.85 -14.65 8.77
N ASN A 182 7.71 -15.55 9.26
CA ASN A 182 8.31 -15.50 10.60
C ASN A 182 9.56 -14.59 10.68
N PHE A 183 9.85 -13.88 9.60
CA PHE A 183 10.93 -12.91 9.52
C PHE A 183 10.44 -11.66 8.77
N PRO A 184 11.08 -10.50 9.00
CA PRO A 184 10.80 -9.28 8.26
C PRO A 184 11.30 -9.36 6.81
N ILE A 185 10.51 -8.79 5.89
CA ILE A 185 10.86 -8.62 4.48
C ILE A 185 10.85 -7.11 4.18
N PHE A 186 11.98 -6.61 3.69
CA PHE A 186 12.15 -5.21 3.27
C PHE A 186 12.51 -5.16 1.78
N MET A 187 12.15 -4.09 1.10
CA MET A 187 12.56 -3.83 -0.29
C MET A 187 13.29 -2.49 -0.39
N LEU A 188 14.49 -2.53 -0.96
CA LEU A 188 15.26 -1.36 -1.39
C LEU A 188 15.11 -1.19 -2.89
N TYR A 189 14.81 0.04 -3.31
CA TYR A 189 14.51 0.40 -4.70
C TYR A 189 15.29 1.63 -5.18
N GLN A 190 16.22 2.14 -4.37
CA GLN A 190 17.11 3.24 -4.78
C GLN A 190 18.46 2.66 -5.17
N ASP A 191 18.87 2.82 -6.43
CA ASP A 191 20.12 2.25 -6.97
C ASP A 191 21.34 2.55 -6.09
N ALA A 192 21.48 3.80 -5.62
CA ALA A 192 22.60 4.20 -4.74
C ALA A 192 22.62 3.46 -3.38
N ASP A 193 21.45 3.15 -2.82
CA ASP A 193 21.32 2.44 -1.56
C ASP A 193 21.66 0.96 -1.75
N ILE A 194 21.23 0.37 -2.88
CA ILE A 194 21.53 -1.00 -3.26
C ILE A 194 23.03 -1.17 -3.51
N ASP A 195 23.65 -0.24 -4.25
CA ASP A 195 25.09 -0.25 -4.51
C ASP A 195 25.90 -0.13 -3.22
N TYR A 196 25.44 0.70 -2.27
CA TYR A 196 26.10 0.81 -0.98
C TYR A 196 25.98 -0.48 -0.16
N LEU A 197 24.80 -1.10 -0.10
CA LEU A 197 24.56 -2.38 0.57
C LEU A 197 25.47 -3.49 0.02
N LEU A 198 25.57 -3.59 -1.31
CA LEU A 198 26.33 -4.63 -1.98
C LEU A 198 27.83 -4.35 -1.97
N ASN A 199 28.27 -3.22 -2.54
CA ASN A 199 29.70 -2.95 -2.78
C ASN A 199 30.43 -2.52 -1.51
N ASN A 200 29.83 -1.63 -0.73
CA ASN A 200 30.51 -1.03 0.42
C ASN A 200 30.41 -1.92 1.68
N CYS A 201 29.49 -2.89 1.68
CA CYS A 201 29.27 -3.78 2.81
C CYS A 201 29.43 -5.26 2.45
N THR A 202 28.50 -5.83 1.66
CA THR A 202 28.41 -7.28 1.45
C THR A 202 29.64 -7.86 0.73
N TYR A 203 30.00 -7.33 -0.44
CA TYR A 203 31.17 -7.79 -1.20
C TYR A 203 32.49 -7.48 -0.51
N ARG A 204 32.54 -6.38 0.26
CA ARG A 204 33.76 -5.95 0.94
C ARG A 204 34.11 -6.81 2.15
N PHE A 205 33.12 -7.24 2.93
CA PHE A 205 33.35 -7.88 4.22
C PHE A 205 32.90 -9.35 4.29
N ASN A 206 31.93 -9.78 3.47
CA ASN A 206 31.34 -11.12 3.60
C ASN A 206 31.83 -12.10 2.53
N GLN A 207 32.88 -11.73 1.77
CA GLN A 207 33.51 -12.62 0.81
C GLN A 207 34.63 -13.44 1.47
N PRO A 208 34.72 -14.75 1.21
CA PRO A 208 35.83 -15.56 1.68
C PRO A 208 37.15 -15.07 1.06
N LYS A 209 38.22 -15.02 1.85
CA LYS A 209 39.56 -14.70 1.35
C LYS A 209 40.08 -15.85 0.50
N THR A 210 41.06 -15.56 -0.37
CA THR A 210 41.71 -16.59 -1.20
C THR A 210 42.22 -17.74 -0.32
N ASN A 211 41.74 -18.97 -0.58
CA ASN A 211 42.00 -20.21 0.16
C ASN A 211 41.18 -20.45 1.45
N GLU A 212 40.19 -19.61 1.77
CA GLU A 212 39.25 -19.86 2.87
C GLU A 212 37.88 -20.30 2.32
N THR A 213 37.20 -21.21 3.02
CA THR A 213 35.83 -21.64 2.67
C THR A 213 34.75 -20.77 3.28
N SER A 214 35.11 -19.84 4.17
CA SER A 214 34.17 -19.00 4.90
C SER A 214 34.79 -17.63 5.23
N PRO A 215 34.00 -16.55 5.24
CA PRO A 215 34.53 -15.21 5.48
C PRO A 215 34.97 -15.05 6.94
N ALA A 216 36.09 -14.37 7.14
CA ALA A 216 36.62 -14.05 8.46
C ALA A 216 35.99 -12.76 9.02
N TRP A 217 35.83 -12.68 10.34
CA TRP A 217 35.39 -11.46 11.02
C TRP A 217 36.36 -10.28 10.79
N PRO A 218 35.89 -9.02 10.79
CA PRO A 218 34.50 -8.58 11.00
C PRO A 218 33.62 -8.77 9.75
N LEU A 219 32.33 -9.04 9.97
CA LEU A 219 31.35 -9.25 8.91
C LEU A 219 30.36 -8.09 8.85
N CYS A 220 29.84 -7.81 7.66
CA CYS A 220 28.72 -6.88 7.50
C CYS A 220 27.39 -7.57 7.80
N SER A 221 26.63 -6.99 8.73
CA SER A 221 25.32 -7.47 9.16
C SER A 221 24.27 -6.38 9.00
N ALA A 222 23.01 -6.78 8.93
CA ALA A 222 21.87 -5.87 8.96
C ALA A 222 21.01 -6.11 10.19
N GLU A 223 20.32 -5.06 10.62
CA GLU A 223 19.18 -5.13 11.55
C GLU A 223 17.92 -4.68 10.81
N LEU A 224 16.92 -5.55 10.80
CA LEU A 224 15.59 -5.30 10.25
C LEU A 224 14.59 -5.17 11.38
N LYS A 225 13.98 -3.99 11.52
CA LYS A 225 13.01 -3.71 12.57
C LYS A 225 11.66 -3.36 11.95
N SER A 226 10.67 -4.22 12.16
CA SER A 226 9.27 -4.05 11.78
C SER A 226 8.37 -4.85 12.74
N TYR A 227 8.48 -4.56 14.04
CA TYR A 227 7.68 -5.26 15.05
C TYR A 227 6.20 -4.87 14.95
N MET A 228 5.35 -5.88 14.83
CA MET A 228 3.90 -5.77 14.64
C MET A 228 3.20 -6.17 15.94
N LEU A 229 2.32 -5.30 16.47
CA LEU A 229 1.67 -5.50 17.76
C LEU A 229 0.54 -6.54 17.74
N ALA A 230 -0.05 -6.83 16.58
CA ALA A 230 -1.14 -7.78 16.43
C ALA A 230 -0.64 -9.23 16.35
N ALA A 231 -1.48 -10.14 16.82
CA ALA A 231 -1.23 -11.58 16.82
C ALA A 231 -2.53 -12.38 16.78
N ALA A 232 -2.44 -13.61 16.25
CA ALA A 232 -3.51 -14.59 16.07
C ALA A 232 -4.49 -14.24 14.94
N ASP A 233 -5.63 -13.65 15.28
CA ASP A 233 -6.74 -13.38 14.36
C ASP A 233 -7.36 -12.00 14.64
N SER A 234 -8.18 -11.51 13.70
CA SER A 234 -8.83 -10.20 13.81
C SER A 234 -9.73 -10.06 15.04
N GLN A 235 -10.50 -11.09 15.40
CA GLN A 235 -11.40 -11.05 16.55
C GLN A 235 -10.60 -10.91 17.85
N THR A 236 -9.57 -11.74 18.01
CA THR A 236 -8.65 -11.71 19.15
C THR A 236 -7.94 -10.37 19.23
N CYS A 237 -7.50 -9.83 18.09
CA CYS A 237 -6.79 -8.57 18.04
C CYS A 237 -7.69 -7.38 18.41
N ILE A 238 -8.87 -7.24 17.80
CA ILE A 238 -9.83 -6.16 18.10
C ILE A 238 -10.30 -6.24 19.55
N ARG A 239 -10.61 -7.44 20.06
CA ARG A 239 -10.95 -7.65 21.47
C ARG A 239 -9.84 -7.12 22.39
N ARG A 240 -8.57 -7.41 22.09
CA ARG A 240 -7.42 -6.95 22.90
C ARG A 240 -7.19 -5.44 22.78
N SER A 241 -7.48 -4.84 21.63
CA SER A 241 -7.43 -3.38 21.44
C SER A 241 -8.47 -2.66 22.31
N ASN A 242 -9.65 -3.25 22.49
CA ASN A 242 -10.76 -2.64 23.23
C ASN A 242 -10.72 -2.86 24.75
N LEU A 243 -9.77 -3.66 25.27
CA LEU A 243 -9.62 -3.88 26.70
C LEU A 243 -9.06 -2.63 27.40
N LEU A 244 -9.91 -1.93 28.14
CA LEU A 244 -9.57 -0.79 29.01
C LEU A 244 -8.83 -1.20 30.30
N THR A 245 -8.03 -2.27 30.26
CA THR A 245 -7.37 -2.83 31.46
C THR A 245 -6.07 -2.10 31.84
N ASN A 246 -5.57 -1.21 30.99
CA ASN A 246 -4.34 -0.46 31.20
C ASN A 246 -4.62 1.04 31.30
N LEU A 247 -3.88 1.74 32.17
CA LEU A 247 -3.91 3.21 32.28
C LEU A 247 -3.59 3.93 30.96
N ASN A 248 -2.85 3.25 30.06
CA ASN A 248 -2.57 3.67 28.70
C ASN A 248 -3.04 2.57 27.73
N PRO A 249 -4.30 2.60 27.25
CA PRO A 249 -4.78 1.61 26.30
C PRO A 249 -3.93 1.67 25.02
N GLN A 250 -3.39 0.53 24.63
CA GLN A 250 -2.64 0.39 23.39
C GLN A 250 -3.48 -0.43 22.41
N THR A 251 -4.00 0.25 21.39
CA THR A 251 -4.58 -0.41 20.22
C THR A 251 -3.54 -1.33 19.58
N ARG A 252 -3.94 -2.54 19.16
CA ARG A 252 -3.05 -3.56 18.59
C ARG A 252 -3.20 -3.71 17.08
N CYS A 253 -4.41 -3.54 16.55
CA CYS A 253 -4.73 -3.49 15.13
C CYS A 253 -5.92 -2.57 14.90
N ASP A 254 -6.06 -2.13 13.66
CA ASP A 254 -7.19 -1.38 13.15
C ASP A 254 -7.86 -2.14 11.99
N PRO A 255 -9.18 -2.07 11.83
CA PRO A 255 -9.85 -2.56 10.62
C PRO A 255 -9.27 -1.89 9.37
N LEU A 256 -9.08 -2.68 8.29
CA LEU A 256 -8.88 -2.09 6.98
C LEU A 256 -10.16 -1.33 6.61
N GLN A 257 -10.03 -0.02 6.44
CA GLN A 257 -11.17 0.85 6.19
C GLN A 257 -10.75 2.11 5.46
N GLY A 258 -11.66 2.61 4.62
CA GLY A 258 -11.52 3.86 3.90
C GLY A 258 -12.88 4.41 3.51
N PHE A 259 -12.95 5.03 2.35
CA PHE A 259 -14.20 5.50 1.77
C PHE A 259 -14.30 5.10 0.30
N ASN A 260 -15.51 4.70 -0.10
CA ASN A 260 -15.90 4.67 -1.50
C ASN A 260 -16.20 6.11 -1.94
N VAL A 261 -15.89 6.43 -3.19
CA VAL A 261 -16.27 7.71 -3.80
C VAL A 261 -17.50 7.45 -4.65
N TRP A 262 -18.57 8.21 -4.45
CA TRP A 262 -19.77 8.09 -5.27
C TRP A 262 -20.25 9.45 -5.76
N ALA A 263 -20.95 9.47 -6.88
CA ALA A 263 -21.52 10.70 -7.41
C ALA A 263 -22.75 10.41 -8.27
N SER A 264 -23.79 11.24 -8.15
CA SER A 264 -24.93 11.19 -9.07
C SER A 264 -24.80 12.25 -10.16
N LEU A 265 -25.10 11.88 -11.40
CA LEU A 265 -25.22 12.83 -12.49
C LEU A 265 -26.43 13.73 -12.28
N ASN A 266 -27.62 13.17 -12.05
CA ASN A 266 -28.85 13.92 -11.84
C ASN A 266 -29.45 13.50 -10.49
N PRO A 267 -29.06 14.15 -9.39
CA PRO A 267 -29.45 13.72 -8.05
C PRO A 267 -30.95 13.89 -7.83
N VAL A 268 -31.58 12.88 -7.24
CA VAL A 268 -33.01 12.88 -6.89
C VAL A 268 -33.18 13.37 -5.45
N ASN A 269 -34.06 14.33 -5.24
CA ASN A 269 -34.38 14.85 -3.90
C ASN A 269 -35.31 13.87 -3.16
N GLN A 270 -35.13 13.72 -1.84
CA GLN A 270 -35.96 12.90 -0.95
C GLN A 270 -37.48 13.13 -1.05
N THR A 271 -37.91 14.32 -1.47
CA THR A 271 -39.33 14.66 -1.64
C THR A 271 -39.98 13.94 -2.82
N ALA A 272 -39.18 13.42 -3.76
CA ALA A 272 -39.65 12.61 -4.88
C ALA A 272 -39.37 11.11 -4.59
N PRO A 273 -40.40 10.23 -4.58
CA PRO A 273 -40.18 8.80 -4.42
C PRO A 273 -39.40 8.26 -5.63
N ARG A 274 -38.26 7.63 -5.37
CA ARG A 274 -37.45 6.94 -6.38
C ARG A 274 -38.28 5.80 -6.99
N LYS A 275 -38.33 5.74 -8.32
CA LYS A 275 -39.04 4.67 -9.03
C LYS A 275 -38.16 3.41 -9.05
N ALA A 276 -38.77 2.24 -8.93
CA ALA A 276 -38.05 0.99 -9.17
C ALA A 276 -37.46 0.97 -10.58
N ASN A 277 -36.29 0.34 -10.76
CA ASN A 277 -35.57 0.27 -12.03
C ASN A 277 -35.31 1.63 -12.70
N SER A 278 -34.92 2.64 -11.92
CA SER A 278 -34.63 4.01 -12.41
C SER A 278 -33.16 4.42 -12.35
N THR A 279 -32.29 3.61 -11.74
CA THR A 279 -30.90 3.97 -11.45
C THR A 279 -29.92 3.07 -12.21
N ILE A 280 -29.04 3.65 -13.01
CA ILE A 280 -27.92 2.96 -13.65
C ILE A 280 -26.68 3.21 -12.79
N ILE A 281 -26.04 2.14 -12.32
CA ILE A 281 -24.79 2.23 -11.56
C ILE A 281 -23.63 1.91 -12.49
N ILE A 282 -22.65 2.82 -12.55
CA ILE A 282 -21.38 2.60 -13.25
C ILE A 282 -20.30 2.57 -12.18
N ALA A 283 -19.63 1.42 -12.05
CA ALA A 283 -18.70 1.14 -10.97
C ALA A 283 -17.30 0.80 -11.46
N ALA A 284 -16.30 1.10 -10.66
CA ALA A 284 -14.92 0.60 -10.83
C ALA A 284 -14.25 0.42 -9.47
N ARG A 285 -13.18 -0.37 -9.45
CA ARG A 285 -12.33 -0.54 -8.27
C ARG A 285 -11.37 0.65 -8.09
N LEU A 286 -11.17 1.07 -6.85
CA LEU A 286 -10.27 2.16 -6.45
C LEU A 286 -8.92 1.67 -5.89
N ASP A 287 -8.91 0.52 -5.24
CA ASP A 287 -7.76 0.01 -4.48
C ASP A 287 -7.01 -1.12 -5.19
N ALA A 288 -5.77 -1.35 -4.79
CA ALA A 288 -5.00 -2.53 -5.15
C ALA A 288 -4.28 -3.10 -3.91
N SER A 289 -3.74 -4.30 -4.03
CA SER A 289 -3.04 -4.99 -2.94
C SER A 289 -1.65 -5.48 -3.36
N GLY A 290 -0.88 -5.92 -2.38
CA GLY A 290 0.43 -6.54 -2.55
C GLY A 290 1.15 -6.73 -1.22
N VAL A 291 2.38 -7.24 -1.30
CA VAL A 291 3.21 -7.59 -0.12
C VAL A 291 3.61 -6.35 0.68
N PHE A 292 3.78 -5.22 -0.01
CA PHE A 292 4.23 -3.94 0.53
C PHE A 292 3.07 -2.93 0.65
N ASP A 293 3.33 -1.81 1.32
CA ASP A 293 2.41 -0.67 1.50
C ASP A 293 2.29 0.25 0.26
N PHE A 294 3.27 0.16 -0.64
CA PHE A 294 3.31 0.92 -1.87
C PHE A 294 2.93 0.05 -3.08
N ILE A 295 1.73 0.28 -3.64
CA ILE A 295 1.21 -0.50 -4.78
C ILE A 295 0.69 0.46 -5.87
N PRO A 296 1.28 0.45 -7.09
CA PRO A 296 0.82 1.32 -8.18
C PRO A 296 -0.50 0.86 -8.82
N GLY A 297 -0.70 -0.45 -9.01
CA GLY A 297 -1.95 -1.05 -9.48
C GLY A 297 -2.47 -0.49 -10.83
N VAL A 298 -1.57 -0.28 -11.80
CA VAL A 298 -1.86 0.35 -13.09
C VAL A 298 -3.00 -0.34 -13.81
N GLU A 299 -2.85 -1.65 -14.08
CA GLU A 299 -3.90 -2.40 -14.76
C GLU A 299 -4.96 -2.92 -13.80
N SER A 300 -4.55 -3.30 -12.58
CA SER A 300 -5.48 -3.78 -11.57
C SER A 300 -6.63 -2.80 -11.34
N SER A 301 -6.35 -1.51 -11.15
CA SER A 301 -7.37 -0.56 -10.69
C SER A 301 -7.40 0.74 -11.46
N VAL A 302 -6.25 1.33 -11.80
CA VAL A 302 -6.22 2.64 -12.46
C VAL A 302 -6.88 2.60 -13.84
N SER A 303 -6.67 1.55 -14.64
CA SER A 303 -7.27 1.44 -15.97
C SER A 303 -8.81 1.50 -15.94
N GLY A 304 -9.44 0.77 -15.01
CA GLY A 304 -10.89 0.81 -14.78
C GLY A 304 -11.37 2.14 -14.18
N LEU A 305 -10.67 2.64 -13.16
CA LEU A 305 -10.93 3.93 -12.50
C LEU A 305 -10.93 5.10 -13.49
N VAL A 306 -9.89 5.21 -14.32
CA VAL A 306 -9.76 6.27 -15.33
C VAL A 306 -10.82 6.12 -16.40
N THR A 307 -11.13 4.89 -16.84
CA THR A 307 -12.23 4.66 -17.78
C THR A 307 -13.56 5.17 -17.22
N LEU A 308 -13.86 4.92 -15.94
CA LEU A 308 -15.06 5.44 -15.28
C LEU A 308 -15.09 6.97 -15.25
N MET A 309 -13.97 7.61 -14.89
CA MET A 309 -13.85 9.08 -14.88
C MET A 309 -14.13 9.68 -16.25
N LEU A 310 -13.65 9.05 -17.32
CA LEU A 310 -13.87 9.48 -18.71
C LEU A 310 -15.33 9.29 -19.15
N VAL A 311 -15.97 8.20 -18.71
CA VAL A 311 -17.42 7.99 -18.94
C VAL A 311 -18.21 9.08 -18.22
N ALA A 312 -17.84 9.41 -16.98
CA ALA A 312 -18.48 10.45 -16.19
C ALA A 312 -18.34 11.83 -16.83
N GLU A 313 -17.14 12.21 -17.28
CA GLU A 313 -16.88 13.45 -18.03
C GLU A 313 -17.73 13.54 -19.31
N SER A 314 -17.83 12.43 -20.05
CA SER A 314 -18.56 12.38 -21.33
C SER A 314 -20.08 12.53 -21.13
N LEU A 315 -20.64 11.85 -20.12
CA LEU A 315 -22.07 11.92 -19.81
C LEU A 315 -22.45 13.25 -19.14
N ALA A 316 -21.52 13.88 -18.41
CA ALA A 316 -21.75 15.20 -17.81
C ALA A 316 -22.02 16.30 -18.85
N LYS A 317 -21.39 16.23 -20.04
CA LYS A 317 -21.61 17.18 -21.14
C LYS A 317 -23.02 17.14 -21.72
N VAL A 318 -23.70 15.99 -21.60
CA VAL A 318 -25.05 15.75 -22.12
C VAL A 318 -26.07 15.52 -20.99
N ARG A 319 -25.78 16.04 -19.80
CA ARG A 319 -26.60 15.90 -18.59
C ARG A 319 -28.08 16.25 -18.80
N SER A 320 -28.37 17.28 -19.61
CA SER A 320 -29.73 17.75 -19.91
C SER A 320 -30.62 16.70 -20.54
N ASP A 321 -30.03 15.77 -21.28
CA ASP A 321 -30.76 14.74 -22.03
C ASP A 321 -31.00 13.49 -21.17
N LEU A 322 -30.33 13.38 -20.03
CA LEU A 322 -30.27 12.18 -19.18
C LEU A 322 -31.13 12.35 -17.91
N THR A 323 -32.33 12.92 -18.05
CA THR A 323 -33.22 13.23 -16.92
C THR A 323 -34.19 12.10 -16.56
N ASP A 324 -34.44 11.17 -17.50
CA ASP A 324 -35.39 10.06 -17.31
C ASP A 324 -34.89 8.97 -16.36
N ARG A 325 -33.56 8.82 -16.24
CA ARG A 325 -32.90 7.83 -15.39
C ARG A 325 -31.75 8.48 -14.64
N GLU A 326 -31.55 8.07 -13.39
CA GLU A 326 -30.39 8.50 -12.63
C GLU A 326 -29.17 7.65 -13.03
N ILE A 327 -28.04 8.32 -13.24
CA ILE A 327 -26.76 7.66 -13.48
C ILE A 327 -25.87 7.96 -12.28
N MET A 328 -25.50 6.91 -11.56
CA MET A 328 -24.65 6.98 -10.38
C MET A 328 -23.29 6.34 -10.68
N PHE A 329 -22.23 7.06 -10.40
CA PHE A 329 -20.86 6.60 -10.51
C PHE A 329 -20.36 6.19 -9.13
N VAL A 330 -19.69 5.04 -9.02
CA VAL A 330 -19.14 4.54 -7.75
C VAL A 330 -17.74 3.99 -7.95
N LEU A 331 -16.82 4.41 -7.09
CA LEU A 331 -15.47 3.89 -6.97
C LEU A 331 -15.34 3.16 -5.64
N PHE A 332 -15.26 1.84 -5.71
CA PHE A 332 -15.23 0.97 -4.55
C PHE A 332 -13.81 0.81 -4.01
N ASN A 333 -13.65 1.04 -2.70
CA ASN A 333 -12.37 0.92 -2.01
C ASN A 333 -12.36 -0.32 -1.11
N GLY A 334 -11.27 -1.07 -1.13
CA GLY A 334 -11.10 -2.31 -0.39
C GLY A 334 -11.67 -3.54 -1.10
N GLU A 335 -11.82 -3.48 -2.42
CA GLU A 335 -12.25 -4.63 -3.22
C GLU A 335 -11.17 -5.71 -3.30
N ALA A 336 -9.89 -5.37 -3.12
CA ALA A 336 -8.80 -6.36 -3.08
C ALA A 336 -8.76 -7.18 -1.77
N PHE A 337 -9.58 -6.83 -0.77
CA PHE A 337 -9.64 -7.45 0.55
C PHE A 337 -11.03 -8.00 0.85
N ASP A 338 -11.52 -8.92 0.00
CA ASP A 338 -12.83 -9.55 0.16
C ASP A 338 -14.01 -8.55 0.12
N TYR A 339 -13.95 -7.61 -0.83
CA TYR A 339 -15.06 -6.71 -1.17
C TYR A 339 -15.53 -5.79 -0.02
N ILE A 340 -14.60 -5.17 0.72
CA ILE A 340 -14.92 -4.30 1.87
C ILE A 340 -15.88 -3.18 1.47
N GLY A 341 -15.58 -2.48 0.37
CA GLY A 341 -16.31 -1.29 -0.06
C GLY A 341 -17.69 -1.61 -0.59
N SER A 342 -17.78 -2.56 -1.52
CA SER A 342 -19.04 -2.94 -2.15
C SER A 342 -19.97 -3.69 -1.21
N SER A 343 -19.46 -4.58 -0.35
CA SER A 343 -20.29 -5.24 0.67
C SER A 343 -20.86 -4.25 1.68
N ARG A 344 -20.10 -3.22 2.06
CA ARG A 344 -20.59 -2.16 2.93
C ARG A 344 -21.67 -1.32 2.26
N LEU A 345 -21.47 -0.93 1.00
CA LEU A 345 -22.47 -0.15 0.26
C LEU A 345 -23.80 -0.92 0.14
N VAL A 346 -23.73 -2.21 -0.21
CA VAL A 346 -24.90 -3.08 -0.31
C VAL A 346 -25.62 -3.20 1.04
N TYR A 347 -24.87 -3.33 2.14
CA TYR A 347 -25.43 -3.33 3.49
C TYR A 347 -26.19 -2.03 3.80
N ASP A 348 -25.59 -0.87 3.49
CA ASP A 348 -26.22 0.43 3.73
C ASP A 348 -27.47 0.63 2.84
N MET A 349 -27.46 0.16 1.59
CA MET A 349 -28.63 0.16 0.70
C MET A 349 -29.78 -0.72 1.24
N GLN A 350 -29.47 -1.89 1.81
CA GLN A 350 -30.47 -2.77 2.42
C GLN A 350 -31.09 -2.16 3.68
N LYS A 351 -30.32 -1.37 4.44
CA LYS A 351 -30.79 -0.67 5.64
C LYS A 351 -31.48 0.66 5.32
N GLY A 352 -31.44 1.12 4.07
CA GLY A 352 -31.98 2.41 3.68
C GLY A 352 -31.17 3.59 4.23
N GLU A 353 -29.86 3.40 4.41
CA GLU A 353 -28.94 4.39 4.99
C GLU A 353 -28.03 5.04 3.94
N PHE A 354 -28.07 4.59 2.68
CA PHE A 354 -27.31 5.17 1.56
C PHE A 354 -28.19 6.02 0.63
N PRO A 355 -27.75 7.23 0.19
CA PRO A 355 -26.47 7.88 0.51
C PRO A 355 -26.37 8.49 1.90
N GLN A 356 -27.52 8.88 2.46
CA GLN A 356 -27.65 9.32 3.84
C GLN A 356 -29.06 8.96 4.31
N LYS A 357 -29.19 8.52 5.57
CA LYS A 357 -30.48 8.32 6.21
C LYS A 357 -31.30 9.61 6.22
N VAL A 358 -32.57 9.54 5.78
CA VAL A 358 -33.49 10.69 5.78
C VAL A 358 -33.76 11.13 7.21
N ASP A 359 -33.36 12.36 7.54
CA ASP A 359 -33.62 12.95 8.84
C ASP A 359 -35.00 13.64 8.86
N LEU A 360 -36.02 12.85 9.22
CA LEU A 360 -37.41 13.31 9.37
C LEU A 360 -37.60 14.34 10.51
N SER A 361 -36.60 14.53 11.39
CA SER A 361 -36.65 15.48 12.49
C SER A 361 -36.12 16.87 12.13
N SER A 362 -35.37 16.96 11.02
CA SER A 362 -34.89 18.23 10.47
C SER A 362 -35.88 18.80 9.46
N ASN A 363 -36.11 20.12 9.49
CA ASN A 363 -36.86 20.82 8.43
C ASN A 363 -36.05 20.92 7.10
N ASP A 364 -34.93 20.19 6.96
CA ASP A 364 -34.12 20.20 5.75
C ASP A 364 -34.80 19.38 4.66
N THR A 365 -35.38 20.06 3.68
CA THR A 365 -36.03 19.46 2.51
C THR A 365 -35.03 19.13 1.38
N VAL A 366 -33.75 19.43 1.55
CA VAL A 366 -32.70 19.34 0.51
C VAL A 366 -31.71 18.23 0.85
N GLN A 367 -32.12 16.97 0.63
CA GLN A 367 -31.30 15.77 0.81
C GLN A 367 -31.53 14.79 -0.35
N ASN A 368 -30.53 13.97 -0.66
CA ASN A 368 -30.63 12.90 -1.65
C ASN A 368 -31.66 11.84 -1.23
N ALA A 369 -32.47 11.36 -2.18
CA ALA A 369 -33.34 10.21 -1.98
C ALA A 369 -32.49 8.94 -1.77
N VAL A 370 -32.92 8.11 -0.82
CA VAL A 370 -32.29 6.81 -0.53
C VAL A 370 -32.27 5.95 -1.80
N VAL A 371 -31.16 5.25 -2.02
CA VAL A 371 -30.99 4.31 -3.12
C VAL A 371 -31.06 2.89 -2.55
N ARG A 372 -31.99 2.08 -3.03
CA ARG A 372 -32.17 0.68 -2.64
C ARG A 372 -31.80 -0.24 -3.81
N LEU A 373 -31.59 -1.51 -3.50
CA LEU A 373 -31.24 -2.51 -4.51
C LEU A 373 -32.34 -2.69 -5.59
N GLU A 374 -33.61 -2.46 -5.24
CA GLU A 374 -34.75 -2.52 -6.18
C GLU A 374 -34.82 -1.32 -7.14
N ASP A 375 -34.09 -0.26 -6.85
CA ASP A 375 -34.08 0.94 -7.70
C ASP A 375 -33.05 0.81 -8.85
N ILE A 376 -32.21 -0.24 -8.83
CA ILE A 376 -31.15 -0.49 -9.81
C ILE A 376 -31.74 -1.09 -11.09
N ASP A 377 -31.59 -0.38 -12.19
CA ASP A 377 -32.00 -0.82 -13.51
C ASP A 377 -30.92 -1.62 -14.25
N LEU A 378 -29.68 -1.17 -14.13
CA LEU A 378 -28.52 -1.77 -14.77
C LEU A 378 -27.26 -1.43 -13.97
N PHE A 379 -26.45 -2.44 -13.69
CA PHE A 379 -25.14 -2.30 -13.07
C PHE A 379 -24.03 -2.55 -14.11
N ILE A 380 -23.12 -1.60 -14.29
CA ILE A 380 -22.01 -1.70 -15.24
C ILE A 380 -20.72 -1.58 -14.44
N GLU A 381 -19.90 -2.62 -14.41
CA GLU A 381 -18.59 -2.55 -13.76
C GLU A 381 -17.46 -2.49 -14.79
N LEU A 382 -16.49 -1.61 -14.57
CA LEU A 382 -15.32 -1.41 -15.41
C LEU A 382 -14.10 -1.92 -14.66
N SER A 383 -13.46 -2.98 -15.17
CA SER A 383 -12.34 -3.64 -14.49
C SER A 383 -11.30 -4.12 -15.50
N GLN A 384 -10.03 -3.78 -15.29
CA GLN A 384 -8.89 -4.13 -16.15
C GLN A 384 -9.17 -3.83 -17.63
N LEU A 385 -9.06 -2.56 -18.03
CA LEU A 385 -9.39 -2.06 -19.38
C LEU A 385 -8.21 -1.42 -20.11
N GLY A 386 -6.99 -1.57 -19.59
CA GLY A 386 -5.80 -0.95 -20.16
C GLY A 386 -5.08 -1.83 -21.18
N LEU A 387 -5.25 -3.15 -21.15
CA LEU A 387 -4.56 -4.10 -22.06
C LEU A 387 -5.48 -4.64 -23.17
N VAL A 388 -6.33 -3.78 -23.73
CA VAL A 388 -7.19 -4.16 -24.87
C VAL A 388 -6.34 -4.59 -26.08
N ARG A 389 -6.38 -5.89 -26.44
CA ARG A 389 -5.68 -6.45 -27.61
C ARG A 389 -6.61 -6.49 -28.82
N GLU A 390 -6.09 -6.13 -29.99
CA GLU A 390 -6.84 -6.12 -31.26
C GLU A 390 -8.16 -5.31 -31.21
N GLY A 391 -8.25 -4.32 -30.30
CA GLY A 391 -9.46 -3.54 -30.07
C GLY A 391 -10.63 -4.34 -29.48
N LYS A 392 -10.39 -5.50 -28.87
CA LYS A 392 -11.42 -6.39 -28.29
C LYS A 392 -11.55 -6.21 -26.78
N PHE A 393 -12.78 -6.03 -26.32
CA PHE A 393 -13.13 -6.06 -24.90
C PHE A 393 -14.36 -6.94 -24.70
N PHE A 394 -14.57 -7.40 -23.47
CA PHE A 394 -15.51 -8.48 -23.14
C PHE A 394 -16.55 -8.01 -22.14
N LEU A 395 -17.80 -8.39 -22.38
CA LEU A 395 -18.94 -8.16 -21.50
C LEU A 395 -19.31 -9.47 -20.82
N HIS A 396 -18.95 -9.59 -19.56
CA HIS A 396 -19.27 -10.75 -18.72
C HIS A 396 -20.63 -10.57 -18.07
N THR A 397 -21.42 -11.64 -18.09
CA THR A 397 -22.76 -11.67 -17.51
C THR A 397 -22.94 -12.91 -16.67
N ASP A 398 -23.63 -12.77 -15.54
CA ASP A 398 -23.82 -13.90 -14.66
C ASP A 398 -24.88 -14.87 -15.20
N PRO A 399 -24.56 -16.17 -15.37
CA PRO A 399 -25.52 -17.17 -15.84
C PRO A 399 -26.68 -17.44 -14.88
N VAL A 400 -26.51 -17.20 -13.57
CA VAL A 400 -27.57 -17.50 -12.58
C VAL A 400 -28.67 -16.43 -12.64
N SER A 401 -28.30 -15.16 -12.58
CA SER A 401 -29.19 -14.00 -12.73
C SER A 401 -29.82 -13.93 -14.13
N SER A 402 -29.09 -14.32 -15.18
CA SER A 402 -29.61 -14.37 -16.56
C SER A 402 -30.67 -15.46 -16.80
N ALA A 403 -30.96 -16.32 -15.81
CA ALA A 403 -32.11 -17.21 -15.86
C ALA A 403 -33.43 -16.41 -15.83
N ASP A 404 -33.46 -15.29 -15.11
CA ASP A 404 -34.56 -14.34 -15.10
C ASP A 404 -34.69 -13.66 -16.48
N ALA A 405 -35.93 -13.63 -17.01
CA ALA A 405 -36.20 -13.07 -18.33
C ALA A 405 -35.96 -11.55 -18.39
N HIS A 406 -36.34 -10.81 -17.35
CA HIS A 406 -36.13 -9.37 -17.27
C HIS A 406 -34.63 -9.03 -17.26
N VAL A 407 -33.85 -9.72 -16.42
CA VAL A 407 -32.39 -9.55 -16.35
C VAL A 407 -31.75 -9.83 -17.71
N ARG A 408 -32.08 -10.98 -18.30
CA ARG A 408 -31.53 -11.41 -19.59
C ARG A 408 -31.84 -10.43 -20.71
N ASP A 409 -33.07 -9.93 -20.79
CA ASP A 409 -33.49 -9.03 -21.85
C ASP A 409 -32.84 -7.64 -21.69
N ARG A 410 -32.74 -7.14 -20.45
CA ARG A 410 -32.03 -5.90 -20.13
C ARG A 410 -30.55 -5.95 -20.52
N VAL A 411 -29.87 -7.00 -20.12
CA VAL A 411 -28.44 -7.21 -20.38
C VAL A 411 -28.16 -7.41 -21.87
N ARG A 412 -29.01 -8.16 -22.58
CA ARG A 412 -28.91 -8.34 -24.04
C ARG A 412 -29.13 -7.03 -24.79
N LEU A 413 -30.08 -6.21 -24.35
CA LEU A 413 -30.32 -4.89 -24.94
C LEU A 413 -29.06 -4.02 -24.83
N PHE A 414 -28.50 -3.88 -23.63
CA PHE A 414 -27.28 -3.10 -23.43
C PHE A 414 -26.10 -3.66 -24.23
N SER A 415 -25.92 -4.98 -24.25
CA SER A 415 -24.83 -5.64 -24.98
C SER A 415 -24.95 -5.47 -26.49
N SER A 416 -26.17 -5.51 -27.05
CA SER A 416 -26.43 -5.23 -28.46
C SER A 416 -26.11 -3.77 -28.82
N ILE A 417 -26.47 -2.83 -27.94
CA ILE A 417 -26.12 -1.41 -28.12
C ILE A 417 -24.60 -1.25 -28.09
N SER A 418 -23.93 -1.85 -27.10
CA SER A 418 -22.47 -1.83 -26.96
C SER A 418 -21.76 -2.40 -28.19
N GLY A 419 -22.23 -3.52 -28.75
CA GLY A 419 -21.69 -4.08 -29.99
C GLY A 419 -21.77 -3.12 -31.18
N ALA A 420 -22.90 -2.43 -31.34
CA ALA A 420 -23.10 -1.46 -32.41
C ALA A 420 -22.23 -0.20 -32.22
N GLU A 421 -22.13 0.35 -31.01
CA GLU A 421 -21.31 1.52 -30.73
C GLU A 421 -19.80 1.19 -30.75
N ALA A 422 -19.40 -0.03 -30.37
CA ALA A 422 -18.02 -0.51 -30.49
C ALA A 422 -17.56 -0.53 -31.95
N THR A 423 -18.39 -1.08 -32.85
CA THR A 423 -18.08 -1.15 -34.29
C THR A 423 -17.82 0.24 -34.87
N LYS A 424 -18.61 1.26 -34.46
CA LYS A 424 -18.42 2.65 -34.88
C LYS A 424 -17.13 3.28 -34.34
N ALA A 425 -16.62 2.80 -33.22
CA ALA A 425 -15.37 3.24 -32.60
C ALA A 425 -14.16 2.40 -33.04
N ASN A 426 -14.29 1.56 -34.09
CA ASN A 426 -13.27 0.61 -34.51
C ASN A 426 -12.81 -0.35 -33.39
N MET A 427 -13.75 -0.75 -32.54
CA MET A 427 -13.58 -1.73 -31.47
C MET A 427 -14.52 -2.91 -31.66
N THR A 428 -14.22 -4.01 -30.98
CA THR A 428 -15.09 -5.19 -30.92
C THR A 428 -15.51 -5.44 -29.48
N SER A 429 -16.82 -5.40 -29.23
CA SER A 429 -17.43 -5.77 -27.97
C SER A 429 -17.90 -7.23 -28.06
N VAL A 430 -17.36 -8.10 -27.21
CA VAL A 430 -17.68 -9.53 -27.20
C VAL A 430 -18.58 -9.85 -26.02
N PHE A 431 -19.82 -10.23 -26.32
CA PHE A 431 -20.79 -10.65 -25.31
C PHE A 431 -20.55 -12.10 -24.87
N LEU A 432 -20.26 -12.29 -23.58
CA LEU A 432 -20.04 -13.60 -22.98
C LEU A 432 -21.25 -14.01 -22.13
N ASN A 433 -21.91 -15.08 -22.57
CA ASN A 433 -23.04 -15.68 -21.88
C ASN A 433 -22.66 -17.07 -21.39
N GLY A 434 -22.97 -17.40 -20.13
CA GLY A 434 -22.73 -18.73 -19.57
C GLY A 434 -21.41 -18.90 -18.82
N THR A 435 -20.50 -17.92 -18.85
CA THR A 435 -19.26 -17.92 -18.08
C THR A 435 -19.48 -17.33 -16.69
N GLN A 436 -18.73 -17.82 -15.70
CA GLN A 436 -18.72 -17.20 -14.37
C GLN A 436 -18.24 -15.76 -14.47
N LEU A 437 -18.75 -14.86 -13.61
CA LEU A 437 -18.21 -13.50 -13.52
C LEU A 437 -16.76 -13.52 -12.99
N PRO A 438 -15.88 -12.64 -13.50
CA PRO A 438 -14.62 -12.35 -12.84
C PRO A 438 -14.86 -11.77 -11.43
N PRO A 439 -13.87 -11.86 -10.52
CA PRO A 439 -13.92 -11.16 -9.23
C PRO A 439 -14.21 -9.67 -9.43
N ALA A 440 -15.39 -9.24 -9.00
CA ALA A 440 -15.93 -7.91 -9.26
C ALA A 440 -16.92 -7.50 -8.17
N SER A 441 -17.03 -6.21 -7.90
CA SER A 441 -17.93 -5.59 -6.91
C SER A 441 -19.39 -6.01 -7.13
N PHE A 442 -19.78 -6.20 -8.39
CA PHE A 442 -21.11 -6.64 -8.82
C PHE A 442 -21.54 -7.95 -8.16
N GLN A 443 -20.59 -8.84 -7.82
CA GLN A 443 -20.90 -10.07 -7.11
C GLN A 443 -21.54 -9.82 -5.74
N GLN A 444 -21.18 -8.74 -5.03
CA GLN A 444 -21.82 -8.40 -3.74
C GLN A 444 -23.27 -7.97 -3.91
N PHE A 445 -23.61 -7.31 -5.02
CA PHE A 445 -24.99 -6.96 -5.34
C PHE A 445 -25.82 -8.21 -5.61
N LEU A 446 -25.27 -9.16 -6.40
CA LEU A 446 -25.94 -10.43 -6.71
C LEU A 446 -26.14 -11.32 -5.48
N ARG A 447 -25.21 -11.32 -4.51
CA ARG A 447 -25.39 -12.03 -3.21
C ARG A 447 -26.64 -11.56 -2.48
N SER A 448 -26.99 -10.29 -2.62
CA SER A 448 -28.14 -9.69 -1.93
C SER A 448 -29.42 -9.69 -2.76
N ASN A 449 -29.31 -9.53 -4.08
CA ASN A 449 -30.44 -9.57 -5.01
C ASN A 449 -29.99 -10.12 -6.38
N VAL A 450 -30.37 -11.35 -6.67
CA VAL A 450 -30.02 -12.06 -7.92
C VAL A 450 -30.71 -11.45 -9.15
N SER A 451 -31.78 -10.67 -8.97
CA SER A 451 -32.54 -10.04 -10.06
C SER A 451 -31.96 -8.71 -10.53
N VAL A 452 -30.80 -8.27 -10.04
CA VAL A 452 -30.13 -7.05 -10.51
C VAL A 452 -29.50 -7.30 -11.88
N PRO A 453 -29.93 -6.59 -12.95
CA PRO A 453 -29.29 -6.72 -14.26
C PRO A 453 -27.91 -6.07 -14.25
N GLY A 454 -26.89 -6.74 -14.76
CA GLY A 454 -25.58 -6.12 -14.85
C GLY A 454 -24.57 -6.82 -15.74
N VAL A 455 -23.51 -6.08 -16.05
CA VAL A 455 -22.43 -6.46 -16.97
C VAL A 455 -21.10 -6.01 -16.38
N VAL A 456 -20.11 -6.91 -16.37
CA VAL A 456 -18.73 -6.57 -16.04
C VAL A 456 -17.93 -6.48 -17.35
N ILE A 457 -17.38 -5.30 -17.62
CA ILE A 457 -16.63 -4.98 -18.84
C ILE A 457 -15.14 -5.09 -18.52
N THR A 458 -14.43 -5.92 -19.28
CA THR A 458 -13.01 -6.22 -19.08
C THR A 458 -12.24 -6.34 -20.38
N ASP A 459 -10.91 -6.33 -20.31
CA ASP A 459 -10.02 -6.63 -21.43
C ASP A 459 -9.82 -8.14 -21.67
N HIS A 460 -10.32 -9.03 -20.80
CA HIS A 460 -10.04 -10.46 -20.86
C HIS A 460 -11.29 -11.32 -20.94
N GLN A 461 -11.20 -12.45 -21.66
CA GLN A 461 -12.28 -13.43 -21.74
C GLN A 461 -12.28 -14.43 -20.58
N ARG A 462 -11.09 -14.84 -20.15
CA ARG A 462 -10.87 -15.82 -19.08
C ARG A 462 -9.75 -15.30 -18.18
N GLU A 463 -8.54 -15.82 -18.30
CA GLU A 463 -7.39 -15.37 -17.51
C GLU A 463 -7.06 -13.90 -17.79
N TYR A 464 -6.62 -13.18 -16.75
CA TYR A 464 -6.22 -11.79 -16.83
C TYR A 464 -5.09 -11.60 -17.83
N GLN A 465 -5.17 -10.51 -18.58
CA GLN A 465 -4.03 -10.06 -19.38
C GLN A 465 -2.93 -9.45 -18.51
N ASN A 466 -3.27 -8.98 -17.31
CA ASN A 466 -2.33 -8.46 -16.34
C ASN A 466 -1.51 -9.59 -15.70
N HIS A 467 -0.25 -9.72 -16.10
CA HIS A 467 0.69 -10.69 -15.53
C HIS A 467 1.31 -10.27 -14.19
N PHE A 468 0.98 -9.08 -13.70
CA PHE A 468 1.48 -8.49 -12.46
C PHE A 468 0.36 -8.14 -11.46
N TYR A 469 -0.79 -8.80 -11.56
CA TYR A 469 -1.96 -8.50 -10.72
C TYR A 469 -1.60 -8.40 -9.22
N ASN A 470 -1.97 -7.29 -8.57
CA ASN A 470 -1.66 -7.00 -7.17
C ASN A 470 -0.16 -7.19 -6.78
N SER A 471 0.75 -6.75 -7.66
CA SER A 471 2.19 -6.72 -7.44
C SER A 471 2.75 -5.28 -7.54
N GLU A 472 3.90 -5.08 -6.89
CA GLU A 472 4.82 -3.96 -7.09
C GLU A 472 5.26 -3.75 -8.56
N PHE A 473 5.11 -4.76 -9.41
CA PHE A 473 5.44 -4.69 -10.83
C PHE A 473 4.27 -4.25 -11.72
N ASP A 474 3.05 -4.13 -11.19
CA ASP A 474 1.88 -3.58 -11.90
C ASP A 474 2.04 -2.07 -12.10
N SER A 475 2.93 -1.73 -13.02
CA SER A 475 3.47 -0.40 -13.31
C SER A 475 3.44 -0.16 -14.82
N LEU A 476 3.57 1.09 -15.27
CA LEU A 476 3.60 1.39 -16.71
C LEU A 476 4.71 0.61 -17.44
N LYS A 477 5.89 0.48 -16.81
CA LYS A 477 7.00 -0.34 -17.32
C LYS A 477 6.61 -1.82 -17.44
N GLY A 478 5.96 -2.38 -16.41
CA GLY A 478 5.46 -3.76 -16.41
C GLY A 478 4.45 -4.03 -17.53
N GLN A 479 3.60 -3.05 -17.81
CA GLN A 479 2.60 -3.14 -18.86
C GLN A 479 3.10 -2.70 -20.25
N MET A 480 4.40 -2.54 -20.45
CA MET A 480 5.03 -2.10 -21.71
C MET A 480 4.42 -0.80 -22.27
N SER A 481 3.98 0.09 -21.38
CA SER A 481 3.25 1.31 -21.74
C SER A 481 3.89 2.55 -21.10
N ASP A 482 5.21 2.52 -20.93
CA ASP A 482 5.99 3.59 -20.30
C ASP A 482 6.17 4.82 -21.20
N TYR A 483 6.58 5.93 -20.60
CA TYR A 483 6.86 7.16 -21.31
C TYR A 483 8.17 7.05 -22.11
N PRO A 484 8.28 7.72 -23.27
CA PRO A 484 9.52 7.76 -24.03
C PRO A 484 10.69 8.34 -23.21
N VAL A 485 11.88 7.76 -23.42
CA VAL A 485 13.12 8.22 -22.76
C VAL A 485 13.43 9.67 -23.17
N ASN A 486 13.90 10.48 -22.22
CA ASN A 486 14.24 11.91 -22.36
C ASN A 486 13.05 12.88 -22.57
N MET A 487 11.82 12.43 -22.33
CA MET A 487 10.67 13.32 -22.30
C MET A 487 10.67 14.19 -21.04
N SER A 488 10.41 15.49 -21.17
CA SER A 488 10.24 16.37 -20.01
C SER A 488 8.93 16.07 -19.26
N ASP A 489 8.86 16.42 -17.98
CA ASP A 489 7.65 16.20 -17.16
C ASP A 489 6.40 16.89 -17.76
N ALA A 490 6.56 18.06 -18.39
CA ALA A 490 5.46 18.79 -19.02
C ALA A 490 4.95 18.11 -20.30
N GLU A 491 5.86 17.50 -21.07
CA GLU A 491 5.50 16.70 -22.26
C GLU A 491 4.85 15.38 -21.85
N ALA A 492 5.43 14.70 -20.85
CA ALA A 492 4.93 13.43 -20.33
C ALA A 492 3.52 13.56 -19.75
N TYR A 493 3.21 14.67 -19.08
CA TYR A 493 1.87 14.95 -18.56
C TYR A 493 0.78 14.92 -19.64
N ASN A 494 1.08 15.40 -20.85
CA ASN A 494 0.13 15.45 -21.96
C ASN A 494 0.26 14.27 -22.93
N TYR A 495 1.18 13.34 -22.67
CA TYR A 495 1.42 12.18 -23.53
C TYR A 495 0.42 11.05 -23.23
N ALA A 496 -0.30 10.62 -24.26
CA ALA A 496 -1.23 9.50 -24.15
C ALA A 496 -0.50 8.16 -24.33
N THR A 497 -0.28 7.46 -23.22
CA THR A 497 0.24 6.08 -23.22
C THR A 497 -0.76 5.10 -23.85
N SER A 498 -0.31 3.89 -24.20
CA SER A 498 -1.19 2.88 -24.82
C SER A 498 -2.39 2.52 -23.94
N ILE A 499 -2.18 2.43 -22.63
CA ILE A 499 -3.23 2.18 -21.63
C ILE A 499 -4.21 3.37 -21.57
N ALA A 500 -3.73 4.61 -21.61
CA ALA A 500 -4.59 5.79 -21.63
C ALA A 500 -5.45 5.85 -22.92
N ILE A 501 -4.90 5.44 -24.06
CA ILE A 501 -5.65 5.33 -25.33
C ILE A 501 -6.73 4.24 -25.23
N ASN A 502 -6.39 3.08 -24.68
CA ASN A 502 -7.35 1.98 -24.51
C ASN A 502 -8.50 2.37 -23.58
N ALA A 503 -8.19 2.97 -22.43
CA ALA A 503 -9.19 3.49 -21.50
C ALA A 503 -10.11 4.52 -22.17
N GLN A 504 -9.57 5.44 -22.98
CA GLN A 504 -10.34 6.45 -23.71
C GLN A 504 -11.29 5.82 -24.75
N LYS A 505 -10.83 4.83 -25.51
CA LYS A 505 -11.66 4.16 -26.51
C LYS A 505 -12.80 3.37 -25.86
N VAL A 506 -12.51 2.59 -24.82
CA VAL A 506 -13.55 1.85 -24.09
C VAL A 506 -14.54 2.82 -23.43
N ALA A 507 -14.05 3.88 -22.78
CA ALA A 507 -14.90 4.90 -22.17
C ALA A 507 -15.85 5.54 -23.20
N THR A 508 -15.37 5.82 -24.42
CA THR A 508 -16.18 6.34 -25.52
C THR A 508 -17.32 5.37 -25.86
N VAL A 509 -17.03 4.08 -26.00
CA VAL A 509 -18.05 3.07 -26.30
C VAL A 509 -19.06 2.95 -25.17
N VAL A 510 -18.61 2.91 -23.92
CA VAL A 510 -19.49 2.80 -22.74
C VAL A 510 -20.39 4.03 -22.62
N ALA A 511 -19.84 5.25 -22.73
CA ALA A 511 -20.62 6.48 -22.66
C ALA A 511 -21.68 6.56 -23.76
N ARG A 512 -21.31 6.24 -25.02
CA ARG A 512 -22.27 6.16 -26.14
C ARG A 512 -23.35 5.11 -25.91
N SER A 513 -22.97 3.97 -25.34
CA SER A 513 -23.90 2.87 -25.06
C SER A 513 -24.90 3.23 -23.96
N VAL A 514 -24.43 3.84 -22.87
CA VAL A 514 -25.29 4.31 -21.78
C VAL A 514 -26.23 5.40 -22.27
N TYR A 515 -25.72 6.41 -22.98
CA TYR A 515 -26.55 7.48 -23.53
C TYR A 515 -27.65 6.93 -24.44
N LYS A 516 -27.32 6.01 -25.34
CA LYS A 516 -28.28 5.37 -26.24
C LYS A 516 -29.25 4.44 -25.52
N PHE A 517 -28.81 3.75 -24.48
CA PHE A 517 -29.67 2.91 -23.65
C PHE A 517 -30.72 3.74 -22.89
N VAL A 518 -30.37 4.95 -22.44
CA VAL A 518 -31.28 5.86 -21.74
C VAL A 518 -32.20 6.60 -22.70
N THR A 519 -31.66 7.22 -23.76
CA THR A 519 -32.39 8.18 -24.61
C THR A 519 -32.92 7.59 -25.92
N GLY A 520 -32.42 6.43 -26.35
CA GLY A 520 -32.64 5.88 -27.69
C GLY A 520 -31.84 6.58 -28.81
N ASN A 521 -31.19 7.71 -28.51
CA ASN A 521 -30.45 8.53 -29.48
C ASN A 521 -28.96 8.18 -29.52
N ALA A 522 -28.27 8.59 -30.59
CA ALA A 522 -26.83 8.38 -30.72
C ALA A 522 -26.03 9.56 -30.16
N LEU A 523 -25.11 9.29 -29.23
CA LEU A 523 -24.12 10.26 -28.79
C LEU A 523 -22.96 10.33 -29.81
N LYS A 524 -22.64 11.53 -30.29
CA LYS A 524 -21.56 11.72 -31.26
C LYS A 524 -20.19 11.94 -30.62
N GLU A 525 -20.16 12.54 -29.43
CA GLU A 525 -18.92 12.89 -28.76
C GLU A 525 -18.09 11.67 -28.37
N GLU A 526 -16.79 11.91 -28.21
CA GLU A 526 -15.80 10.94 -27.74
C GLU A 526 -15.27 11.37 -26.37
N ALA A 527 -14.82 10.39 -25.58
CA ALA A 527 -14.12 10.67 -24.34
C ALA A 527 -12.83 11.44 -24.61
N ASN A 528 -12.46 12.36 -23.72
CA ASN A 528 -11.33 13.25 -23.94
C ASN A 528 -9.98 12.54 -23.73
N LEU A 529 -9.16 12.45 -24.79
CA LEU A 529 -7.85 11.81 -24.72
C LEU A 529 -6.87 12.56 -23.82
N THR A 530 -6.92 13.89 -23.77
CA THR A 530 -6.06 14.68 -22.88
C THR A 530 -6.43 14.44 -21.43
N THR A 531 -7.71 14.35 -21.10
CA THR A 531 -8.16 13.98 -19.75
C THR A 531 -7.64 12.58 -19.40
N SER A 532 -7.72 11.62 -20.32
CA SER A 532 -7.19 10.27 -20.12
C SER A 532 -5.69 10.26 -19.82
N ALA A 533 -4.90 10.96 -20.63
CA ALA A 533 -3.46 11.09 -20.47
C ALA A 533 -3.08 11.71 -19.10
N ASN A 534 -3.71 12.84 -18.76
CA ASN A 534 -3.45 13.55 -17.52
C ASN A 534 -3.78 12.69 -16.28
N LEU A 535 -4.93 12.01 -16.30
CA LEU A 535 -5.34 11.13 -15.20
C LEU A 535 -4.37 9.95 -15.06
N MET A 536 -4.06 9.28 -16.16
CA MET A 536 -3.13 8.16 -16.16
C MET A 536 -1.76 8.58 -15.60
N TYR A 537 -1.23 9.72 -16.03
CA TYR A 537 0.03 10.27 -15.53
C TYR A 537 0.01 10.49 -14.00
N CYS A 538 -1.05 11.14 -13.50
CA CYS A 538 -1.17 11.48 -12.09
C CYS A 538 -1.28 10.25 -11.18
N TYR A 539 -2.00 9.22 -11.60
CA TYR A 539 -2.13 7.99 -10.81
C TYR A 539 -0.89 7.09 -10.91
N THR A 540 -0.33 6.93 -12.11
CA THR A 540 0.60 5.82 -12.40
C THR A 540 2.06 6.21 -12.56
N TYR A 541 2.40 7.50 -12.59
CA TYR A 541 3.76 7.96 -12.80
C TYR A 541 4.21 8.98 -11.74
N LYS A 542 3.54 10.14 -11.67
CA LYS A 542 3.88 11.20 -10.72
C LYS A 542 2.61 11.81 -10.12
N SER A 543 2.35 11.48 -8.86
CA SER A 543 1.19 11.99 -8.11
C SER A 543 1.27 13.49 -7.83
N ASN A 544 2.46 14.09 -7.78
CA ASN A 544 2.64 15.54 -7.71
C ASN A 544 2.42 16.26 -9.06
N CYS A 545 1.47 15.79 -9.86
CA CYS A 545 1.09 16.41 -11.12
C CYS A 545 0.28 17.70 -10.93
N SER A 546 0.20 18.52 -11.98
CA SER A 546 -0.53 19.81 -11.95
C SER A 546 -2.01 19.65 -11.56
N LEU A 547 -2.67 18.58 -12.01
CA LEU A 547 -4.07 18.28 -11.68
C LEU A 547 -4.25 18.02 -10.18
N PHE A 548 -3.47 17.13 -9.56
CA PHE A 548 -3.64 16.80 -8.14
C PHE A 548 -3.16 17.93 -7.22
N ILE A 549 -2.10 18.66 -7.60
CA ILE A 549 -1.66 19.85 -6.86
C ILE A 549 -2.78 20.91 -6.79
N SER A 550 -3.64 20.99 -7.81
CA SER A 550 -4.78 21.91 -7.82
C SER A 550 -5.80 21.66 -6.70
N TYR A 551 -5.78 20.50 -6.06
CA TYR A 551 -6.73 20.15 -4.99
C TYR A 551 -6.29 20.65 -3.61
N PHE A 552 -5.01 21.00 -3.44
CA PHE A 552 -4.44 21.30 -2.12
C PHE A 552 -4.07 22.77 -1.95
N ASN A 553 -4.37 23.34 -0.77
CA ASN A 553 -3.90 24.67 -0.40
C ASN A 553 -2.53 24.63 0.31
N GLY A 554 -1.45 24.37 -0.44
CA GLY A 554 -0.07 24.47 0.08
C GLY A 554 0.38 23.26 0.90
N THR A 555 -0.43 22.21 0.98
CA THR A 555 -0.14 20.95 1.68
C THR A 555 0.09 19.77 0.74
N ALA A 556 0.17 20.01 -0.58
CA ALA A 556 0.33 18.97 -1.59
C ALA A 556 1.54 18.05 -1.32
N ASP A 557 2.68 18.64 -0.94
CA ASP A 557 3.94 17.92 -0.72
C ASP A 557 3.88 16.91 0.45
N GLN A 558 2.88 17.01 1.32
CA GLN A 558 2.66 16.05 2.41
C GLN A 558 2.02 14.75 1.92
N TYR A 559 1.25 14.81 0.83
CA TYR A 559 0.41 13.71 0.35
C TYR A 559 0.82 13.19 -1.04
N LEU A 560 1.41 14.06 -1.86
CA LEU A 560 1.81 13.78 -3.23
C LEU A 560 3.33 13.68 -3.31
N LYS A 561 3.82 12.79 -4.17
CA LYS A 561 5.25 12.50 -4.34
C LYS A 561 5.59 12.45 -5.83
N ALA A 562 6.87 12.57 -6.16
CA ALA A 562 7.40 12.31 -7.50
C ALA A 562 7.46 10.79 -7.80
N SER A 563 6.38 10.09 -7.53
CA SER A 563 6.17 8.66 -7.70
C SER A 563 4.69 8.39 -7.96
N PRO A 564 4.34 7.18 -8.44
CA PRO A 564 2.95 6.75 -8.56
C PRO A 564 2.18 6.92 -7.24
N LEU A 565 0.87 7.10 -7.32
CA LEU A 565 0.02 7.16 -6.14
C LEU A 565 -0.22 5.74 -5.62
N SER A 566 0.02 5.49 -4.33
CA SER A 566 -0.28 4.17 -3.75
C SER A 566 -1.79 3.97 -3.66
N LEU A 567 -2.27 2.81 -4.13
CA LEU A 567 -3.68 2.42 -4.12
C LEU A 567 -4.04 1.51 -2.95
N TYR A 568 -3.13 1.32 -1.99
CA TYR A 568 -3.43 0.51 -0.81
C TYR A 568 -4.49 1.19 0.06
N ILE A 569 -5.57 0.45 0.42
CA ILE A 569 -6.66 0.99 1.24
C ILE A 569 -6.18 1.47 2.61
N GLY A 570 -5.21 0.77 3.22
CA GLY A 570 -4.66 1.11 4.53
C GLY A 570 -5.69 1.16 5.67
N VAL A 571 -5.30 1.88 6.73
CA VAL A 571 -6.14 2.16 7.91
C VAL A 571 -6.42 3.65 7.99
N SER A 572 -7.69 4.01 8.15
CA SER A 572 -8.09 5.40 8.42
C SER A 572 -8.40 5.60 9.91
N ARG A 573 -7.68 6.55 10.55
CA ARG A 573 -7.95 7.01 11.92
C ARG A 573 -8.51 8.44 11.87
N GLY A 574 -9.80 8.58 12.17
CA GLY A 574 -10.53 9.85 12.05
C GLY A 574 -11.23 10.02 10.70
N ASP A 575 -11.62 11.25 10.38
CA ASP A 575 -12.43 11.54 9.18
C ASP A 575 -11.58 11.76 7.91
N GLY A 576 -10.25 11.60 8.01
CA GLY A 576 -9.31 11.80 6.91
C GLY A 576 -9.37 10.67 5.88
N SER A 577 -9.52 11.03 4.61
CA SER A 577 -9.42 10.09 3.48
C SER A 577 -7.97 9.89 3.04
N HIS A 578 -7.62 8.68 2.60
CA HIS A 578 -6.32 8.40 1.98
C HIS A 578 -6.13 9.26 0.71
N PRO A 579 -4.88 9.60 0.32
CA PRO A 579 -4.61 10.46 -0.83
C PRO A 579 -5.30 10.01 -2.12
N VAL A 580 -5.37 8.70 -2.40
CA VAL A 580 -6.07 8.13 -3.57
C VAL A 580 -7.58 8.42 -3.55
N THR A 581 -8.23 8.24 -2.40
CA THR A 581 -9.66 8.52 -2.23
C THR A 581 -9.93 10.02 -2.40
N TYR A 582 -9.11 10.87 -1.78
CA TYR A 582 -9.26 12.32 -1.88
C TYR A 582 -9.04 12.81 -3.31
N ALA A 583 -7.98 12.36 -3.98
CA ALA A 583 -7.72 12.70 -5.38
C ALA A 583 -8.88 12.25 -6.28
N SER A 584 -9.40 11.03 -6.07
CA SER A 584 -10.52 10.49 -6.85
C SER A 584 -11.82 11.26 -6.62
N GLN A 585 -12.11 11.66 -5.37
CA GLN A 585 -13.26 12.49 -5.02
C GLN A 585 -13.21 13.85 -5.71
N MET A 586 -12.07 14.54 -5.60
CA MET A 586 -11.87 15.85 -6.20
C MET A 586 -11.86 15.76 -7.73
N THR A 587 -11.26 14.73 -8.31
CA THR A 587 -11.29 14.51 -9.76
C THR A 587 -12.72 14.26 -10.24
N LEU A 588 -13.45 13.30 -9.67
CA LEU A 588 -14.81 12.99 -10.10
C LEU A 588 -15.72 14.21 -9.92
N GLY A 589 -15.60 14.90 -8.79
CA GLY A 589 -16.35 16.14 -8.51
C GLY A 589 -16.09 17.25 -9.54
N ASN A 590 -14.86 17.42 -10.01
CA ASN A 590 -14.53 18.40 -11.04
C ASN A 590 -15.06 17.99 -12.43
N LEU A 591 -15.04 16.70 -12.76
CA LEU A 591 -15.46 16.19 -14.07
C LEU A 591 -16.98 16.23 -14.26
N ILE A 592 -17.75 16.01 -13.19
CA ILE A 592 -19.23 16.01 -13.25
C ILE A 592 -19.89 17.28 -12.73
N GLY A 593 -19.15 18.10 -11.99
CA GLY A 593 -19.69 19.27 -11.31
C GLY A 593 -19.82 20.49 -12.21
N GLU A 594 -20.58 21.47 -11.75
CA GLU A 594 -20.81 22.74 -12.43
C GLU A 594 -20.02 23.85 -11.75
N ARG A 595 -19.33 24.68 -12.54
CA ARG A 595 -18.61 25.84 -12.01
C ARG A 595 -19.60 26.90 -11.52
N VAL A 596 -19.42 27.33 -10.29
CA VAL A 596 -20.25 28.37 -9.67
C VAL A 596 -19.39 29.57 -9.29
N ASN A 597 -19.97 30.76 -9.40
CA ASN A 597 -19.29 32.02 -9.10
C ASN A 597 -19.37 32.32 -7.59
N LEU A 598 -18.58 31.58 -6.80
CA LEU A 598 -18.47 31.75 -5.35
C LEU A 598 -17.02 32.07 -4.96
N THR A 599 -16.85 32.83 -3.88
CA THR A 599 -15.52 33.05 -3.29
C THR A 599 -15.01 31.77 -2.62
N GLU A 600 -13.72 31.69 -2.33
CA GLU A 600 -13.15 30.53 -1.62
C GLU A 600 -13.82 30.30 -0.25
N ALA A 601 -14.14 31.39 0.47
CA ALA A 601 -14.80 31.31 1.76
C ALA A 601 -16.23 30.76 1.64
N ASP A 602 -17.00 31.27 0.68
CA ASP A 602 -18.38 30.82 0.45
C ASP A 602 -18.44 29.40 -0.09
N CYS A 603 -17.44 28.99 -0.90
CA CYS A 603 -17.32 27.64 -1.41
C CYS A 603 -17.04 26.62 -0.30
N LYS A 604 -16.26 27.01 0.72
CA LYS A 604 -15.92 26.16 1.88
C LYS A 604 -17.02 26.12 2.94
N ALA A 605 -17.89 27.11 2.96
CA ALA A 605 -19.02 27.21 3.90
C ALA A 605 -20.33 27.49 3.14
N PRO A 606 -20.77 26.58 2.25
CA PRO A 606 -22.02 26.76 1.52
C PRO A 606 -23.21 26.80 2.50
N ALA A 607 -24.23 27.58 2.18
CA ALA A 607 -25.51 27.55 2.90
C ALA A 607 -26.09 26.13 2.90
N HIS A 608 -26.92 25.78 3.91
CA HIS A 608 -27.52 24.46 4.17
C HIS A 608 -27.99 23.69 2.91
N ASP A 609 -27.07 23.00 2.23
CA ASP A 609 -27.31 22.14 1.06
C ASP A 609 -26.70 20.77 1.39
N LYS A 610 -27.53 19.86 1.92
CA LYS A 610 -27.10 18.48 2.21
C LYS A 610 -27.09 17.61 0.95
N MET A 611 -27.61 18.11 -0.16
CA MET A 611 -27.69 17.39 -1.43
C MET A 611 -26.43 17.61 -2.27
N ASN A 612 -25.89 18.82 -2.33
CA ASN A 612 -24.68 19.14 -3.10
C ASN A 612 -23.50 19.51 -2.19
N LYS A 613 -22.30 19.18 -2.66
CA LYS A 613 -21.01 19.62 -2.13
C LYS A 613 -20.41 20.70 -3.00
N TYR A 614 -19.60 21.55 -2.38
CA TYR A 614 -18.88 22.63 -3.03
C TYR A 614 -17.39 22.43 -2.78
N TYR A 615 -16.62 22.30 -3.86
CA TYR A 615 -15.18 22.08 -3.81
C TYR A 615 -14.46 23.21 -4.53
N PHE A 616 -13.41 23.74 -3.88
CA PHE A 616 -12.59 24.80 -4.44
C PHE A 616 -11.31 24.21 -5.05
N TYR A 617 -11.02 24.57 -6.30
CA TYR A 617 -9.86 24.12 -7.05
C TYR A 617 -8.91 25.28 -7.26
N TYR A 618 -7.63 25.06 -6.99
CA TYR A 618 -6.60 26.09 -7.04
C TYR A 618 -5.85 26.06 -8.37
N ASN A 619 -5.64 27.24 -8.95
CA ASN A 619 -4.75 27.40 -10.09
C ASN A 619 -3.28 27.43 -9.64
N PRO A 620 -2.33 27.25 -10.58
CA PRO A 620 -0.93 27.57 -10.35
C PRO A 620 -0.75 29.00 -9.83
N VAL A 621 0.25 29.20 -8.97
CA VAL A 621 0.55 30.54 -8.44
C VAL A 621 1.09 31.42 -9.56
N VAL A 622 0.45 32.57 -9.79
CA VAL A 622 0.89 33.57 -10.77
C VAL A 622 1.09 34.90 -10.03
N ASN A 623 2.27 35.49 -10.15
CA ASN A 623 2.63 36.76 -9.49
C ASN A 623 2.35 36.77 -7.97
N GLY A 624 2.65 35.68 -7.27
CA GLY A 624 2.45 35.53 -5.83
C GLY A 624 0.99 35.42 -5.39
N THR A 625 0.03 35.44 -6.33
CA THR A 625 -1.40 35.30 -6.03
C THR A 625 -1.88 33.93 -6.47
N ARG A 626 -2.60 33.23 -5.60
CA ARG A 626 -3.21 31.93 -5.91
C ARG A 626 -4.70 32.12 -6.12
N SER A 627 -5.14 32.04 -7.38
CA SER A 627 -6.56 32.06 -7.73
C SER A 627 -7.13 30.65 -7.78
N GLY A 628 -8.45 30.54 -7.89
CA GLY A 628 -9.13 29.26 -8.03
C GLY A 628 -10.58 29.43 -8.46
N TYR A 629 -11.31 28.33 -8.51
CA TYR A 629 -12.73 28.31 -8.86
C TYR A 629 -13.49 27.30 -8.01
N CYS A 630 -14.77 27.59 -7.75
CA CYS A 630 -15.66 26.72 -7.01
C CYS A 630 -16.47 25.83 -7.96
N VAL A 631 -16.62 24.55 -7.61
CA VAL A 631 -17.45 23.58 -8.35
C VAL A 631 -18.51 23.04 -7.41
N LYS A 632 -19.77 23.12 -7.85
CA LYS A 632 -20.92 22.48 -7.22
C LYS A 632 -21.08 21.08 -7.80
N THR A 633 -21.13 20.05 -6.95
CA THR A 633 -21.25 18.66 -7.38
C THR A 633 -22.07 17.84 -6.38
N ASN A 634 -22.59 16.68 -6.79
CA ASN A 634 -23.20 15.68 -5.90
C ASN A 634 -22.21 14.56 -5.53
N THR A 635 -20.92 14.72 -5.83
CA THR A 635 -19.88 13.78 -5.40
C THR A 635 -19.72 13.82 -3.89
N ASP A 636 -19.79 12.66 -3.24
CA ASP A 636 -19.56 12.50 -1.80
C ASP A 636 -18.87 11.16 -1.50
N LEU A 637 -18.59 10.93 -0.23
CA LEU A 637 -17.99 9.70 0.27
C LEU A 637 -19.06 8.81 0.91
N SER A 638 -18.87 7.49 0.80
CA SER A 638 -19.57 6.51 1.66
C SER A 638 -18.54 5.65 2.35
N GLN A 639 -18.82 5.23 3.58
CA GLN A 639 -17.84 4.51 4.40
C GLN A 639 -17.54 3.15 3.77
N ALA A 640 -16.26 2.84 3.54
CA ALA A 640 -15.79 1.52 3.14
C ALA A 640 -15.21 0.82 4.36
N LYS A 641 -16.10 0.34 5.24
CA LYS A 641 -15.76 -0.43 6.44
C LYS A 641 -16.67 -1.63 6.50
N SER A 642 -16.08 -2.82 6.56
CA SER A 642 -16.83 -4.07 6.53
C SER A 642 -17.94 -4.11 7.60
N PRO A 643 -19.16 -4.56 7.25
CA PRO A 643 -20.25 -4.76 8.21
C PRO A 643 -19.89 -5.70 9.36
N ALA A 644 -18.91 -6.61 9.20
CA ALA A 644 -18.41 -7.48 10.28
C ALA A 644 -18.07 -6.68 11.55
N PHE A 645 -17.38 -5.55 11.40
CA PHE A 645 -16.93 -4.73 12.52
C PHE A 645 -18.04 -3.83 13.10
N LEU A 646 -19.17 -3.68 12.40
CA LEU A 646 -20.36 -2.98 12.93
C LEU A 646 -21.24 -3.93 13.75
N LEU A 647 -21.34 -5.18 13.30
CA LEU A 647 -22.18 -6.20 13.89
C LEU A 647 -21.44 -7.03 14.95
N ASP A 648 -20.12 -6.87 15.05
CA ASP A 648 -19.20 -7.73 15.80
C ASP A 648 -19.33 -9.22 15.37
N ASP A 649 -19.55 -9.43 14.07
CA ASP A 649 -19.78 -10.72 13.44
C ASP A 649 -18.54 -11.19 12.65
N TYR A 650 -17.84 -12.18 13.20
CA TYR A 650 -16.67 -12.83 12.59
C TYR A 650 -16.99 -14.21 12.02
N SER A 651 -18.26 -14.50 11.70
CA SER A 651 -18.72 -15.79 11.16
C SER A 651 -18.18 -16.16 9.78
N GLY A 652 -17.54 -15.22 9.08
CA GLY A 652 -17.05 -15.39 7.71
C GLY A 652 -17.96 -14.78 6.64
N LYS A 653 -19.17 -14.34 6.99
CA LYS A 653 -20.12 -13.72 6.04
C LYS A 653 -19.59 -12.43 5.39
N TYR A 654 -18.94 -11.60 6.19
CA TYR A 654 -18.37 -10.32 5.78
C TYR A 654 -16.85 -10.32 5.97
N SER A 655 -16.15 -9.49 5.20
CA SER A 655 -14.70 -9.32 5.28
C SER A 655 -14.25 -8.92 6.69
N THR A 656 -13.17 -9.49 7.19
CA THR A 656 -12.67 -9.26 8.56
C THR A 656 -11.22 -8.82 8.57
N TRP A 657 -10.74 -8.21 7.47
CA TRP A 657 -9.35 -7.78 7.39
C TRP A 657 -9.02 -6.65 8.37
N THR A 658 -7.98 -6.87 9.16
CA THR A 658 -7.37 -5.88 10.03
C THR A 658 -5.89 -5.77 9.73
N GLU A 659 -5.32 -4.61 10.01
CA GLU A 659 -3.90 -4.33 9.88
C GLU A 659 -3.30 -4.16 11.27
N SER A 660 -2.15 -4.78 11.50
CA SER A 660 -1.43 -4.62 12.76
C SER A 660 -0.97 -3.18 12.93
N ILE A 661 -0.90 -2.71 14.17
CA ILE A 661 -0.18 -1.47 14.47
C ILE A 661 1.31 -1.78 14.56
N TRP A 662 2.14 -0.87 14.06
CA TRP A 662 3.60 -0.87 14.22
C TRP A 662 4.07 0.50 14.72
N ALA A 663 5.15 0.52 15.50
CA ALA A 663 5.67 1.74 16.12
C ALA A 663 6.78 2.42 15.30
N SER A 664 7.74 1.65 14.80
CA SER A 664 8.86 2.15 14.02
C SER A 664 9.35 1.07 13.06
N THR A 665 9.60 1.45 11.81
CA THR A 665 10.29 0.62 10.84
C THR A 665 11.70 1.17 10.60
N SER A 666 12.70 0.30 10.55
CA SER A 666 14.06 0.71 10.21
C SER A 666 14.87 -0.45 9.67
N ILE A 667 15.66 -0.16 8.65
CA ILE A 667 16.71 -1.05 8.14
C ILE A 667 18.05 -0.33 8.30
N ARG A 668 19.01 -0.99 8.94
CA ARG A 668 20.37 -0.47 9.10
C ARG A 668 21.41 -1.56 8.97
N ILE A 669 22.57 -1.18 8.47
CA ILE A 669 23.73 -2.07 8.34
C ILE A 669 24.88 -1.58 9.22
N PHE A 670 25.69 -2.52 9.66
CA PHE A 670 26.86 -2.27 10.52
C PHE A 670 27.86 -3.43 10.43
N LEU A 671 29.08 -3.18 10.90
CA LEU A 671 30.08 -4.23 11.05
C LEU A 671 29.90 -4.93 12.39
N GLN A 672 29.70 -6.23 12.33
CA GLN A 672 29.63 -7.10 13.48
C GLN A 672 31.05 -7.64 13.81
N PRO A 673 31.54 -7.47 15.05
CA PRO A 673 32.80 -8.03 15.48
C PRO A 673 32.70 -9.55 15.67
N ASP A 674 33.86 -10.21 15.81
CA ASP A 674 33.88 -11.62 16.21
C ASP A 674 33.23 -11.76 17.60
N PRO A 675 32.21 -12.63 17.78
CA PRO A 675 31.60 -12.88 19.09
C PRO A 675 32.62 -13.24 20.18
N LYS A 676 33.79 -13.79 19.81
CA LYS A 676 34.90 -14.04 20.74
C LYS A 676 35.51 -12.75 21.29
N GLN A 677 35.61 -11.68 20.48
CA GLN A 677 36.11 -10.39 20.92
C GLN A 677 35.19 -9.73 21.95
N ASP A 678 33.87 -9.88 21.79
CA ASP A 678 32.90 -9.38 22.77
C ASP A 678 33.08 -10.09 24.12
N LEU A 679 33.27 -11.42 24.09
CA LEU A 679 33.55 -12.21 25.29
C LEU A 679 34.87 -11.79 25.96
N TYR A 680 35.94 -11.57 25.18
CA TYR A 680 37.22 -11.11 25.72
C TYR A 680 37.10 -9.72 26.35
N THR A 681 36.38 -8.80 25.70
CA THR A 681 36.14 -7.45 26.22
C THR A 681 35.36 -7.49 27.53
N LEU A 682 34.30 -8.30 27.61
CA LEU A 682 33.52 -8.48 28.83
C LEU A 682 34.35 -9.08 29.96
N ALA A 683 35.09 -10.16 29.67
CA ALA A 683 35.95 -10.83 30.64
C ALA A 683 37.05 -9.89 31.16
N PHE A 684 37.70 -9.14 30.27
CA PHE A 684 38.67 -8.12 30.64
C PHE A 684 38.05 -7.05 31.54
N GLY A 685 36.87 -6.54 31.19
CA GLY A 685 36.14 -5.55 31.99
C GLY A 685 35.82 -6.04 33.40
N ILE A 686 35.34 -7.28 33.55
CA ILE A 686 35.06 -7.90 34.85
C ILE A 686 36.36 -8.05 35.66
N VAL A 687 37.42 -8.62 35.08
CA VAL A 687 38.70 -8.83 35.76
C VAL A 687 39.32 -7.50 36.19
N ALA A 688 39.34 -6.51 35.30
CA ALA A 688 39.86 -5.18 35.61
C ALA A 688 39.06 -4.51 36.73
N THR A 689 37.73 -4.63 36.73
CA THR A 689 36.87 -4.06 37.78
C THR A 689 37.14 -4.70 39.14
N VAL A 690 37.29 -6.02 39.19
CA VAL A 690 37.61 -6.75 40.43
C VAL A 690 38.98 -6.35 40.96
N ILE A 691 40.01 -6.31 40.09
CA ILE A 691 41.37 -5.92 40.48
C ILE A 691 41.39 -4.47 40.98
N LEU A 692 40.80 -3.54 40.24
CA LEU A 692 40.77 -2.12 40.61
C LEU A 692 40.00 -1.92 41.92
N THR A 693 38.89 -2.63 42.13
CA THR A 693 38.12 -2.53 43.36
C THR A 693 38.88 -3.10 44.55
N ALA A 694 39.58 -4.23 44.39
CA ALA A 694 40.45 -4.79 45.42
C ALA A 694 41.62 -3.84 45.77
N LEU A 695 42.24 -3.23 44.75
CA LEU A 695 43.30 -2.24 44.93
C LEU A 695 42.79 -0.98 45.64
N ILE A 696 41.67 -0.40 45.20
CA ILE A 696 41.06 0.78 45.82
C ILE A 696 40.66 0.47 47.27
N PHE A 697 40.07 -0.70 47.53
CA PHE A 697 39.70 -1.13 48.87
C PHE A 697 40.94 -1.30 49.77
N GLY A 698 42.00 -1.90 49.24
CA GLY A 698 43.28 -2.04 49.93
C GLY A 698 43.92 -0.68 50.24
N MET A 699 43.97 0.22 49.25
CA MET A 699 44.47 1.59 49.41
C MET A 699 43.62 2.40 50.39
N SER A 700 42.30 2.22 50.40
CA SER A 700 41.41 2.87 51.35
C SER A 700 41.65 2.39 52.78
N ARG A 701 41.86 1.08 52.98
CA ARG A 701 42.21 0.54 54.31
C ARG A 701 43.58 1.00 54.80
N ALA A 702 44.55 1.11 53.90
CA ALA A 702 45.89 1.58 54.20
C ALA A 702 46.05 3.10 54.02
N ALA A 703 44.96 3.86 53.85
CA ALA A 703 45.02 5.29 53.54
C ALA A 703 45.76 6.10 54.61
N GLY A 704 45.61 5.72 55.88
CA GLY A 704 46.33 6.34 56.99
C GLY A 704 47.84 6.14 56.95
N ASP A 705 48.33 5.06 56.32
CA ASP A 705 49.76 4.77 56.16
C ASP A 705 50.31 5.30 54.83
N ILE A 706 49.47 5.31 53.78
CA ILE A 706 49.83 5.74 52.42
C ILE A 706 49.86 7.26 52.27
N PHE A 707 48.96 7.98 52.95
CA PHE A 707 48.76 9.42 52.80
C PHE A 707 49.16 10.23 54.03
N LEU A 708 50.04 9.73 54.91
CA LEU A 708 50.59 10.54 56.02
C LEU A 708 51.10 11.88 55.47
N ALA A 709 50.36 12.95 55.75
CA ALA A 709 50.90 14.30 55.72
C ALA A 709 51.94 14.36 56.82
N SER A 710 53.15 14.79 56.48
CA SER A 710 54.15 15.16 57.47
C SER A 710 53.64 16.38 58.25
N GLU A 711 52.83 16.17 59.28
CA GLU A 711 52.82 17.06 60.43
C GLU A 711 54.09 16.75 61.22
N ASP A 712 55.22 17.29 60.74
CA ASP A 712 56.40 17.68 61.52
C ASP A 712 57.53 18.10 60.55
N ALA A 713 57.50 19.39 60.18
CA ALA A 713 58.67 20.18 59.77
C ALA A 713 58.43 21.66 60.11
#